data_AF-A0A368TJ14-F1
#
_entry.id   AF-A0A368TJ14-F1
#
_cell.length_a   1.000
_cell.length_b   1.000
_cell.length_c   1.000
_cell.angle_alpha   90.00
_cell.angle_beta   90.00
_cell.angle_gamma   90.00
#
_symmetry.space_group_name_H-M   'P 1'
#
loop_
_entity.id
_entity.type
_entity.pdbx_description
1 polymer ?
#
loop_
_entity_poly.entity_id
_entity_poly.type
_entity_poly.pdbx_seq_one_letter_code
_entity_poly.pdbx_strand_id
1 'polypeptide(L)'
;MFDYVVVVVGEDREVRKLELVPPSKAVLRNSTFVPVPESAWNGAAGNGLGTLFAIENAGAALMKKIGTDLVEEVKCGKSVLIVHTAGKGTRNLLTRTCKSKALIEVPKHTLLEGVIKQFQDFAIPSRILVTWGDQFLLFVDGAEELRECAQKTHVMLFGLKTTLTEEVARSYGIQIVQCTGEAGCELLDFDDTRNYELAKRKLQRREGSEVMVNMGMFALSGVIAERMLEAFNDNLKIREGKFNSDELWQLWISSGPEPGSEPDSWLRERAELIKNEVAEPLALIKSFPLSAKTVWQDYGTNESYYVNMMRILDPDDLGQRMRAFLGVDLSSERKGCDIRDSVHEAVGFDNGLVKSSVLLNSTAKHAQLEHACVINSKLNEIQGKRCVIYNVVDYASIEVEDCFLADVFHPSKGRIRLKMRFEEEKGAKEKWWNARLPGNDFSLSEIADLMKDVSEDEMRETMLRFERLVEAKISNADELKNAIERPIRIKSFVENKPWGYELWCASPRNYCVFELKGEKQEFTLDELTFMFAEEMLGVKVAQFPLIVKIIKADENLSVQTHPDDAYARQLGDAFGKEEVWHVLKASNDAKLYLGFKDLMTPESFKDAVTSERFLSHLNTFDAHVGATYHIPAGVIHALGAGTKVYEASTASERTFRVYDYGRGRELHLDDALKVLRFDEDGKGLKKASNVLSTEDGYEVSQLLKGEQLELRLISVHGKGKVDTGACLLTCLQGQVTLKSSSAEVSLAPTDTVLVPACIENLAIVGEGEIVCANFIVDF
;
A
#
# COMPACT_ATOMS: atom_id res chain seq x y z
N MET A 1 7.64 -13.55 -32.35
CA MET A 1 6.75 -13.51 -31.17
C MET A 1 6.82 -14.85 -30.50
N PHE A 2 6.74 -14.88 -29.17
CA PHE A 2 6.68 -16.11 -28.40
C PHE A 2 5.30 -16.76 -28.53
N ASP A 3 5.21 -18.08 -28.43
CA ASP A 3 3.93 -18.79 -28.37
C ASP A 3 3.28 -18.63 -26.99
N TYR A 4 4.10 -18.65 -25.93
CA TYR A 4 3.67 -18.49 -24.54
C TYR A 4 4.48 -17.41 -23.83
N VAL A 5 3.79 -16.56 -23.06
CA VAL A 5 4.41 -15.59 -22.14
C VAL A 5 3.96 -15.92 -20.73
N VAL A 6 4.90 -16.45 -19.94
CA VAL A 6 4.74 -16.78 -18.53
C VAL A 6 5.27 -15.61 -17.71
N VAL A 7 4.48 -15.15 -16.73
CA VAL A 7 4.92 -14.11 -15.79
C VAL A 7 4.82 -14.65 -14.38
N VAL A 8 5.95 -14.66 -13.67
CA VAL A 8 6.07 -15.21 -12.32
C VAL A 8 5.96 -14.10 -11.30
N VAL A 9 4.91 -14.14 -10.49
CA VAL A 9 4.53 -13.11 -9.50
C VAL A 9 4.55 -13.65 -8.07
N GLY A 10 4.68 -12.76 -7.09
CA GLY A 10 4.89 -13.14 -5.69
C GLY A 10 3.66 -13.77 -5.02
N GLU A 11 2.46 -13.35 -5.39
CA GLU A 11 1.21 -13.74 -4.72
C GLU A 11 0.14 -14.30 -5.68
N ASP A 12 -0.64 -15.30 -5.24
CA ASP A 12 -1.80 -15.83 -5.98
C ASP A 12 -2.84 -14.77 -6.35
N ARG A 13 -2.87 -13.65 -5.60
CA ARG A 13 -3.72 -12.51 -5.91
C ARG A 13 -3.25 -11.76 -7.16
N GLU A 14 -1.95 -11.56 -7.32
CA GLU A 14 -1.36 -10.91 -8.49
C GLU A 14 -1.66 -11.72 -9.76
N VAL A 15 -1.66 -13.06 -9.66
CA VAL A 15 -2.06 -13.96 -10.76
C VAL A 15 -3.48 -13.63 -11.24
N ARG A 16 -4.46 -13.63 -10.32
CA ARG A 16 -5.87 -13.33 -10.64
C ARG A 16 -6.04 -11.94 -11.24
N LYS A 17 -5.28 -10.94 -10.75
CA LYS A 17 -5.27 -9.58 -11.31
C LYS A 17 -4.77 -9.57 -12.75
N LEU A 18 -3.64 -10.24 -13.02
CA LEU A 18 -3.06 -10.36 -14.37
C LEU A 18 -3.94 -11.20 -15.32
N GLU A 19 -4.74 -12.14 -14.82
CA GLU A 19 -5.75 -12.84 -15.63
C GLU A 19 -6.94 -11.94 -16.01
N LEU A 20 -7.38 -11.06 -15.11
CA LEU A 20 -8.46 -10.09 -15.34
C LEU A 20 -8.02 -8.92 -16.22
N VAL A 21 -6.80 -8.42 -16.01
CA VAL A 21 -6.20 -7.28 -16.72
C VAL A 21 -4.79 -7.68 -17.19
N PRO A 22 -4.70 -8.48 -18.26
CA PRO A 22 -3.40 -8.87 -18.83
C PRO A 22 -2.72 -7.69 -19.53
N PRO A 23 -1.39 -7.78 -19.76
CA PRO A 23 -0.65 -6.85 -20.62
C PRO A 23 -1.34 -6.63 -21.97
N SER A 24 -1.20 -5.44 -22.55
CA SER A 24 -1.97 -5.06 -23.73
C SER A 24 -1.76 -6.00 -24.93
N LYS A 25 -2.74 -6.10 -25.83
CA LYS A 25 -2.61 -6.91 -27.07
C LYS A 25 -1.43 -6.47 -27.96
N ALA A 26 -0.99 -5.22 -27.86
CA ALA A 26 0.21 -4.74 -28.56
C ALA A 26 1.51 -5.36 -27.99
N VAL A 27 1.54 -5.61 -26.68
CA VAL A 27 2.65 -6.24 -25.95
C VAL A 27 2.63 -7.77 -26.11
N LEU A 28 1.47 -8.40 -25.90
CA LEU A 28 1.32 -9.86 -26.02
C LEU A 28 1.27 -10.38 -27.46
N ARG A 29 0.90 -9.54 -28.44
CA ARG A 29 0.65 -9.95 -29.82
C ARG A 29 -0.37 -11.12 -29.85
N ASN A 30 0.04 -12.31 -30.32
CA ASN A 30 -0.78 -13.53 -30.27
C ASN A 30 -0.27 -14.57 -29.26
N SER A 31 0.64 -14.20 -28.35
CA SER A 31 1.15 -15.10 -27.32
C SER A 31 0.06 -15.49 -26.33
N THR A 32 0.03 -16.75 -25.92
CA THR A 32 -0.80 -17.21 -24.80
C THR A 32 -0.18 -16.72 -23.49
N PHE A 33 -0.91 -15.86 -22.79
CA PHE A 33 -0.48 -15.34 -21.49
C PHE A 33 -0.82 -16.30 -20.34
N VAL A 34 0.16 -16.52 -19.46
CA VAL A 34 0.13 -17.51 -18.37
C VAL A 34 0.80 -16.91 -17.11
N PRO A 35 0.09 -16.08 -16.33
CA PRO A 35 0.62 -15.63 -15.04
C PRO A 35 0.64 -16.80 -14.05
N VAL A 36 1.68 -16.91 -13.22
CA VAL A 36 1.87 -17.99 -12.24
C VAL A 36 2.44 -17.47 -10.92
N PRO A 37 2.05 -18.04 -9.76
CA PRO A 37 2.54 -17.59 -8.47
C PRO A 37 3.85 -18.31 -8.08
N GLU A 38 4.70 -17.63 -7.32
CA GLU A 38 5.79 -18.25 -6.54
C GLU A 38 5.50 -18.26 -5.01
N SER A 39 4.32 -17.82 -4.59
CA SER A 39 3.86 -17.73 -3.19
C SER A 39 4.08 -18.99 -2.34
N ALA A 40 3.96 -20.16 -2.96
CA ALA A 40 4.08 -21.46 -2.32
C ALA A 40 5.53 -22.00 -2.28
N TRP A 41 6.51 -21.26 -2.80
CA TRP A 41 7.91 -21.65 -2.86
C TRP A 41 8.70 -21.16 -1.64
N ASN A 42 9.14 -22.08 -0.78
CA ASN A 42 9.95 -21.79 0.40
C ASN A 42 11.45 -21.81 0.06
N GLY A 43 11.87 -21.03 -0.94
CA GLY A 43 13.25 -21.00 -1.41
C GLY A 43 13.64 -19.69 -2.09
N ALA A 44 14.78 -19.69 -2.78
CA ALA A 44 15.17 -18.55 -3.60
C ALA A 44 14.25 -18.44 -4.83
N ALA A 45 13.66 -17.27 -5.02
CA ALA A 45 12.85 -16.90 -6.17
C ALA A 45 13.72 -16.52 -7.39
N GLY A 46 13.16 -16.63 -8.59
CA GLY A 46 13.74 -16.08 -9.83
C GLY A 46 14.91 -16.82 -10.47
N ASN A 47 15.51 -17.82 -9.80
CA ASN A 47 16.67 -18.55 -10.32
C ASN A 47 16.65 -20.01 -9.83
N GLY A 48 17.28 -20.92 -10.59
CA GLY A 48 17.43 -22.33 -10.24
C GLY A 48 16.09 -23.02 -9.98
N LEU A 49 15.90 -23.50 -8.74
CA LEU A 49 14.66 -24.18 -8.33
C LEU A 49 13.42 -23.28 -8.49
N GLY A 50 13.52 -21.97 -8.25
CA GLY A 50 12.39 -21.04 -8.42
C GLY A 50 11.91 -20.94 -9.87
N THR A 51 12.82 -21.05 -10.83
CA THR A 51 12.48 -21.11 -12.27
C THR A 51 11.87 -22.46 -12.64
N LEU A 52 12.37 -23.57 -12.10
CA LEU A 52 11.78 -24.90 -12.32
C LEU A 52 10.36 -24.99 -11.74
N PHE A 53 10.13 -24.43 -10.55
CA PHE A 53 8.80 -24.32 -9.94
C PHE A 53 7.84 -23.45 -10.77
N ALA A 54 8.34 -22.36 -11.36
CA ALA A 54 7.55 -21.55 -12.30
C ALA A 54 7.18 -22.32 -13.58
N ILE A 55 8.07 -23.17 -14.11
CA ILE A 55 7.79 -24.06 -15.25
C ILE A 55 6.71 -25.08 -14.87
N GLU A 56 6.80 -25.72 -13.70
CA GLU A 56 5.78 -26.65 -13.18
C GLU A 56 4.41 -25.98 -13.05
N ASN A 57 4.35 -24.80 -12.42
CA ASN A 57 3.10 -24.05 -12.27
C ASN A 57 2.51 -23.61 -13.62
N ALA A 58 3.35 -23.24 -14.59
CA ALA A 58 2.90 -22.85 -15.92
C ALA A 58 2.42 -24.06 -16.75
N GLY A 59 3.07 -25.22 -16.65
CA GLY A 59 2.58 -26.48 -17.19
C GLY A 59 1.23 -26.86 -16.60
N ALA A 60 1.08 -26.80 -15.27
CA ALA A 60 -0.19 -27.06 -14.58
C ALA A 60 -1.30 -26.06 -14.96
N ALA A 61 -0.95 -24.80 -15.26
CA ALA A 61 -1.90 -23.80 -15.75
C ALA A 61 -2.33 -24.08 -17.21
N LEU A 62 -1.40 -24.43 -18.11
CA LEU A 62 -1.71 -24.80 -19.49
C LEU A 62 -2.50 -26.10 -19.59
N MET A 63 -2.20 -27.11 -18.77
CA MET A 63 -2.96 -28.36 -18.69
C MET A 63 -4.43 -28.10 -18.34
N LYS A 64 -4.71 -27.15 -17.44
CA LYS A 64 -6.09 -26.73 -17.10
C LYS A 64 -6.75 -25.91 -18.19
N LYS A 65 -5.99 -25.06 -18.89
CA LYS A 65 -6.51 -24.05 -19.85
C LYS A 65 -6.75 -24.61 -21.25
N ILE A 66 -5.86 -25.47 -21.73
CA ILE A 66 -5.84 -26.01 -23.10
C ILE A 66 -5.46 -27.50 -23.20
N GLY A 67 -5.16 -28.18 -22.08
CA GLY A 67 -4.92 -29.62 -22.06
C GLY A 67 -3.53 -30.08 -22.55
N THR A 68 -2.52 -29.20 -22.47
CA THR A 68 -1.13 -29.49 -22.86
C THR A 68 -0.15 -29.07 -21.77
N ASP A 69 1.04 -29.69 -21.73
CA ASP A 69 2.12 -29.32 -20.84
C ASP A 69 3.09 -28.33 -21.50
N LEU A 70 3.67 -27.41 -20.71
CA LEU A 70 4.56 -26.36 -21.22
C LEU A 70 5.83 -26.92 -21.86
N VAL A 71 6.42 -27.97 -21.29
CA VAL A 71 7.67 -28.56 -21.76
C VAL A 71 7.44 -29.45 -22.98
N GLU A 72 6.30 -30.13 -23.05
CA GLU A 72 5.86 -30.83 -24.27
C GLU A 72 5.68 -29.88 -25.46
N GLU A 73 4.97 -28.76 -25.27
CA GLU A 73 4.84 -27.72 -26.31
C GLU A 73 6.20 -27.24 -26.83
N VAL A 74 7.15 -26.99 -25.92
CA VAL A 74 8.53 -26.59 -26.28
C VAL A 74 9.24 -27.68 -27.08
N LYS A 75 9.14 -28.95 -26.67
CA LYS A 75 9.68 -30.09 -27.44
C LYS A 75 9.04 -30.18 -28.83
N CYS A 76 7.76 -29.82 -28.97
CA CYS A 76 7.03 -29.74 -30.23
C CYS A 76 7.30 -28.50 -31.10
N GLY A 77 8.27 -27.64 -30.74
CA GLY A 77 8.68 -26.47 -31.55
C GLY A 77 8.35 -25.12 -30.93
N LYS A 78 7.53 -25.09 -29.88
CA LYS A 78 7.03 -23.83 -29.31
C LYS A 78 8.11 -23.05 -28.57
N SER A 79 7.88 -21.76 -28.51
CA SER A 79 8.74 -20.78 -27.86
C SER A 79 8.04 -20.22 -26.62
N VAL A 80 8.74 -20.21 -25.48
CA VAL A 80 8.24 -19.71 -24.20
C VAL A 80 9.14 -18.59 -23.69
N LEU A 81 8.55 -17.48 -23.25
CA LEU A 81 9.21 -16.44 -22.47
C LEU A 81 8.75 -16.55 -21.01
N ILE A 82 9.67 -16.69 -20.07
CA ILE A 82 9.41 -16.60 -18.62
C ILE A 82 10.01 -15.30 -18.11
N VAL A 83 9.16 -14.43 -17.55
CA VAL A 83 9.56 -13.18 -16.92
C VAL A 83 9.34 -13.30 -15.41
N HIS A 84 10.41 -13.29 -14.62
CA HIS A 84 10.33 -13.21 -13.16
C HIS A 84 10.22 -11.74 -12.71
N THR A 85 9.17 -11.37 -11.96
CA THR A 85 8.96 -9.96 -11.53
C THR A 85 9.83 -9.49 -10.36
N ALA A 86 10.97 -10.17 -10.13
CA ALA A 86 12.06 -9.78 -9.23
C ALA A 86 11.74 -9.61 -7.73
N GLY A 87 11.01 -10.58 -7.14
CA GLY A 87 10.90 -10.80 -5.70
C GLY A 87 10.35 -9.63 -4.88
N LYS A 88 10.66 -9.57 -3.57
CA LYS A 88 10.15 -8.53 -2.63
C LYS A 88 10.58 -7.08 -2.95
N GLY A 89 11.35 -6.86 -4.02
CA GLY A 89 11.76 -5.55 -4.55
C GLY A 89 12.42 -4.59 -3.55
N THR A 90 13.03 -5.10 -2.48
CA THR A 90 13.39 -4.28 -1.30
C THR A 90 14.37 -3.13 -1.59
N ARG A 91 15.13 -3.17 -2.70
CA ARG A 91 16.12 -2.16 -3.10
C ARG A 91 15.54 -0.95 -3.85
N ASN A 92 14.25 -0.91 -4.13
CA ASN A 92 13.61 0.19 -4.85
C ASN A 92 12.39 0.67 -4.03
N LEU A 93 12.39 1.94 -3.62
CA LEU A 93 11.37 2.58 -2.79
C LEU A 93 10.00 2.53 -3.47
N LEU A 94 9.98 2.71 -4.79
CA LEU A 94 8.78 2.75 -5.63
C LEU A 94 8.03 1.41 -5.58
N THR A 95 8.71 0.30 -5.29
CA THR A 95 8.05 -0.99 -5.02
C THR A 95 7.01 -0.90 -3.89
N ARG A 96 7.11 0.06 -2.96
CA ARG A 96 6.14 0.22 -1.86
C ARG A 96 4.78 0.77 -2.34
N THR A 97 4.71 1.37 -3.54
CA THR A 97 3.46 1.92 -4.09
C THR A 97 2.72 0.95 -5.01
N CYS A 98 3.39 -0.08 -5.54
CA CYS A 98 2.81 -1.05 -6.50
C CYS A 98 3.13 -2.54 -6.18
N LYS A 99 3.61 -2.83 -4.96
CA LYS A 99 4.07 -4.14 -4.42
C LYS A 99 5.18 -4.88 -5.16
N SER A 100 5.29 -4.75 -6.49
CA SER A 100 6.23 -5.42 -7.37
C SER A 100 6.99 -4.43 -8.25
N LYS A 101 8.29 -4.66 -8.45
CA LYS A 101 9.16 -3.81 -9.29
C LYS A 101 8.70 -3.76 -10.73
N ALA A 102 8.30 -4.90 -11.29
CA ALA A 102 7.91 -5.00 -12.69
C ALA A 102 6.61 -4.21 -12.99
N LEU A 103 5.85 -3.83 -11.95
CA LEU A 103 4.64 -3.00 -12.06
C LEU A 103 4.93 -1.50 -11.90
N ILE A 104 6.19 -1.09 -11.70
CA ILE A 104 6.57 0.33 -11.72
C ILE A 104 6.33 0.88 -13.14
N GLU A 105 5.72 2.06 -13.22
CA GLU A 105 5.37 2.72 -14.47
C GLU A 105 6.60 3.37 -15.15
N VAL A 106 6.58 3.34 -16.47
CA VAL A 106 7.43 4.10 -17.39
C VAL A 106 6.52 4.70 -18.48
N PRO A 107 7.01 5.60 -19.36
CA PRO A 107 6.17 6.18 -20.41
C PRO A 107 5.51 5.10 -21.29
N LYS A 108 4.17 5.18 -21.42
CA LYS A 108 3.30 4.25 -22.17
C LYS A 108 3.19 2.80 -21.67
N HIS A 109 3.99 2.35 -20.69
CA HIS A 109 4.11 0.93 -20.32
C HIS A 109 4.43 0.75 -18.82
N THR A 110 4.21 -0.43 -18.27
CA THR A 110 4.97 -0.87 -17.07
C THR A 110 6.34 -1.41 -17.47
N LEU A 111 7.26 -1.54 -16.50
CA LEU A 111 8.54 -2.26 -16.73
C LEU A 111 8.29 -3.68 -17.28
N LEU A 112 7.31 -4.40 -16.73
CA LEU A 112 6.89 -5.72 -17.20
C LEU A 112 6.46 -5.70 -18.67
N GLU A 113 5.64 -4.72 -19.08
CA GLU A 113 5.20 -4.59 -20.46
C GLU A 113 6.35 -4.28 -21.41
N GLY A 114 7.29 -3.43 -21.01
CA GLY A 114 8.53 -3.19 -21.76
C GLY A 114 9.35 -4.48 -21.93
N VAL A 115 9.58 -5.23 -20.85
CA VAL A 115 10.31 -6.50 -20.89
C VAL A 115 9.63 -7.52 -21.80
N ILE A 116 8.31 -7.69 -21.73
CA ILE A 116 7.61 -8.60 -22.66
C ILE A 116 7.76 -8.10 -24.11
N LYS A 117 7.55 -6.80 -24.34
CA LYS A 117 7.58 -6.18 -25.67
C LYS A 117 8.93 -6.33 -26.37
N GLN A 118 10.05 -6.10 -25.68
CA GLN A 118 11.39 -6.18 -26.29
C GLN A 118 11.73 -7.61 -26.75
N PHE A 119 11.30 -8.62 -25.99
CA PHE A 119 11.64 -10.00 -26.28
C PHE A 119 10.81 -10.63 -27.40
N GLN A 120 9.64 -10.08 -27.74
CA GLN A 120 8.75 -10.70 -28.73
C GLN A 120 9.43 -10.98 -30.08
N ASP A 121 10.34 -10.13 -30.55
CA ASP A 121 11.04 -10.35 -31.83
C ASP A 121 12.18 -11.37 -31.74
N PHE A 122 12.65 -11.66 -30.52
CA PHE A 122 13.74 -12.59 -30.19
C PHE A 122 13.26 -14.00 -29.83
N ALA A 123 12.02 -14.35 -30.17
CA ALA A 123 11.49 -15.69 -29.94
C ALA A 123 12.34 -16.77 -30.62
N ILE A 124 12.74 -17.76 -29.81
CA ILE A 124 13.60 -18.89 -30.19
C ILE A 124 12.75 -20.16 -30.19
N PRO A 125 12.53 -20.82 -31.34
CA PRO A 125 11.78 -22.09 -31.40
C PRO A 125 12.39 -23.18 -30.53
N SER A 126 11.55 -24.04 -29.96
CA SER A 126 11.93 -25.09 -29.01
C SER A 126 12.75 -24.63 -27.80
N ARG A 127 12.59 -23.39 -27.34
CA ARG A 127 13.29 -22.87 -26.16
C ARG A 127 12.36 -22.16 -25.18
N ILE A 128 12.71 -22.30 -23.90
CA ILE A 128 12.23 -21.48 -22.78
C ILE A 128 13.29 -20.42 -22.51
N LEU A 129 13.02 -19.16 -22.82
CA LEU A 129 13.88 -18.01 -22.49
C LEU A 129 13.46 -17.46 -21.12
N VAL A 130 14.41 -17.33 -20.19
CA VAL A 130 14.18 -16.84 -18.82
C VAL A 130 14.85 -15.47 -18.65
N THR A 131 14.10 -14.50 -18.10
CA THR A 131 14.54 -13.11 -17.93
C THR A 131 13.89 -12.42 -16.71
N TRP A 132 14.43 -11.26 -16.36
CA TRP A 132 13.98 -10.40 -15.25
C TRP A 132 13.01 -9.32 -15.73
N GLY A 133 11.99 -9.03 -14.91
CA GLY A 133 10.93 -8.05 -15.20
C GLY A 133 11.30 -6.57 -15.02
N ASP A 134 12.55 -6.26 -14.65
CA ASP A 134 13.07 -4.92 -14.39
C ASP A 134 14.28 -4.52 -15.26
N GLN A 135 14.52 -5.22 -16.39
CA GLN A 135 15.69 -5.00 -17.25
C GLN A 135 15.33 -4.74 -18.73
N PHE A 136 15.67 -3.56 -19.24
CA PHE A 136 15.55 -3.27 -20.68
C PHE A 136 16.84 -3.59 -21.43
N LEU A 137 16.72 -4.47 -22.41
CA LEU A 137 17.76 -4.87 -23.34
C LEU A 137 17.36 -4.37 -24.73
N LEU A 138 17.86 -3.19 -25.09
CA LEU A 138 17.70 -2.70 -26.45
C LEU A 138 18.71 -3.45 -27.31
N PHE A 139 18.25 -4.56 -27.89
CA PHE A 139 19.04 -5.40 -28.78
C PHE A 139 19.40 -4.69 -30.08
N VAL A 140 20.55 -5.06 -30.64
CA VAL A 140 20.95 -4.79 -32.04
C VAL A 140 21.17 -6.10 -32.81
N ASP A 141 21.37 -7.20 -32.08
CA ASP A 141 21.57 -8.55 -32.59
C ASP A 141 20.39 -9.03 -33.45
N GLY A 142 20.68 -9.88 -34.44
CA GLY A 142 19.64 -10.52 -35.25
C GLY A 142 19.04 -11.73 -34.55
N ALA A 143 17.72 -11.91 -34.60
CA ALA A 143 17.07 -13.10 -34.04
C ALA A 143 17.52 -14.42 -34.71
N GLU A 144 18.16 -14.36 -35.88
CA GLU A 144 18.70 -15.52 -36.59
C GLU A 144 19.99 -16.05 -35.92
N GLU A 145 20.90 -15.17 -35.50
CA GLU A 145 22.15 -15.53 -34.80
C GLU A 145 21.86 -16.23 -33.46
N LEU A 146 20.91 -15.69 -32.69
CA LEU A 146 20.42 -16.33 -31.45
C LEU A 146 19.86 -17.73 -31.72
N ARG A 147 19.10 -17.91 -32.82
CA ARG A 147 18.52 -19.21 -33.20
C ARG A 147 19.60 -20.20 -33.64
N GLU A 148 20.61 -19.76 -34.39
CA GLU A 148 21.72 -20.62 -34.80
C GLU A 148 22.56 -21.08 -33.61
N CYS A 149 22.83 -20.20 -32.64
CA CYS A 149 23.51 -20.58 -31.40
C CYS A 149 22.65 -21.55 -30.58
N ALA A 150 21.36 -21.25 -30.40
CA ALA A 150 20.43 -22.10 -29.68
C ALA A 150 20.29 -23.50 -30.31
N GLN A 151 20.32 -23.61 -31.64
CA GLN A 151 20.31 -24.89 -32.36
C GLN A 151 21.54 -25.78 -32.09
N LYS A 152 22.59 -25.24 -31.46
CA LYS A 152 23.84 -25.96 -31.17
C LYS A 152 24.03 -26.25 -29.67
N THR A 153 23.08 -25.87 -28.81
CA THR A 153 23.18 -26.09 -27.37
C THR A 153 21.85 -26.37 -26.65
N HIS A 154 21.92 -27.10 -25.53
CA HIS A 154 20.81 -27.32 -24.62
C HIS A 154 20.54 -26.12 -23.71
N VAL A 155 21.59 -25.46 -23.19
CA VAL A 155 21.52 -24.25 -22.36
C VAL A 155 22.35 -23.13 -22.99
N MET A 156 21.71 -21.99 -23.23
CA MET A 156 22.38 -20.82 -23.79
C MET A 156 22.33 -19.68 -22.77
N LEU A 157 23.47 -19.32 -22.18
CA LEU A 157 23.60 -18.15 -21.32
C LEU A 157 23.75 -16.89 -22.19
N PHE A 158 23.31 -15.73 -21.68
CA PHE A 158 23.54 -14.44 -22.34
C PHE A 158 24.62 -13.65 -21.61
N GLY A 159 25.52 -13.02 -22.37
CA GLY A 159 26.54 -12.15 -21.79
C GLY A 159 26.88 -10.96 -22.68
N LEU A 160 27.21 -9.83 -22.05
CA LEU A 160 27.66 -8.62 -22.74
C LEU A 160 29.19 -8.55 -22.70
N LYS A 161 29.85 -8.53 -23.86
CA LYS A 161 31.32 -8.44 -23.94
C LYS A 161 31.86 -7.18 -23.26
N THR A 162 32.90 -7.31 -22.45
CA THR A 162 33.49 -6.21 -21.69
C THR A 162 34.98 -6.42 -21.39
N THR A 163 35.62 -5.39 -20.83
CA THR A 163 36.94 -5.49 -20.21
C THR A 163 36.78 -5.74 -18.72
N LEU A 164 37.54 -6.69 -18.16
CA LEU A 164 37.53 -6.96 -16.72
C LEU A 164 38.16 -5.80 -15.93
N THR A 165 37.31 -5.01 -15.25
CA THR A 165 37.72 -4.00 -14.28
C THR A 165 37.31 -4.41 -12.86
N GLU A 166 37.87 -3.75 -11.85
CA GLU A 166 37.48 -3.98 -10.45
C GLU A 166 36.02 -3.60 -10.19
N GLU A 167 35.53 -2.53 -10.82
CA GLU A 167 34.12 -2.11 -10.78
C GLU A 167 33.19 -3.16 -11.40
N VAL A 168 33.51 -3.62 -12.61
CA VAL A 168 32.72 -4.65 -13.32
C VAL A 168 32.65 -5.94 -12.50
N ALA A 169 33.78 -6.39 -11.96
CA ALA A 169 33.83 -7.59 -11.13
C ALA A 169 33.10 -7.43 -9.79
N ARG A 170 33.12 -6.24 -9.17
CA ARG A 170 32.39 -5.99 -7.91
C ARG A 170 30.87 -5.84 -8.09
N SER A 171 30.41 -5.49 -9.30
CA SER A 171 28.99 -5.31 -9.61
C SER A 171 28.33 -6.57 -10.17
N TYR A 172 29.03 -7.32 -11.04
CA TYR A 172 28.41 -8.33 -11.90
C TYR A 172 29.06 -9.72 -11.84
N GLY A 173 28.31 -10.73 -12.28
CA GLY A 173 28.85 -12.06 -12.55
C GLY A 173 29.67 -12.03 -13.84
N ILE A 174 30.70 -12.86 -13.92
CA ILE A 174 31.70 -12.85 -14.98
C ILE A 174 31.70 -14.20 -15.69
N GLN A 175 31.46 -14.19 -16.99
CA GLN A 175 31.67 -15.33 -17.89
C GLN A 175 33.05 -15.16 -18.55
N ILE A 176 33.86 -16.21 -18.53
CA ILE A 176 35.13 -16.29 -19.27
C ILE A 176 34.92 -17.25 -20.43
N VAL A 177 35.12 -16.78 -21.66
CA VAL A 177 34.65 -17.47 -22.87
C VAL A 177 35.70 -17.50 -23.98
N GLN A 178 35.52 -18.41 -24.94
CA GLN A 178 36.26 -18.41 -26.19
C GLN A 178 35.29 -18.33 -27.37
N CYS A 179 35.34 -17.23 -28.11
CA CYS A 179 34.41 -16.99 -29.22
C CYS A 179 35.03 -17.41 -30.56
N THR A 180 34.55 -18.53 -31.11
CA THR A 180 35.02 -19.11 -32.38
C THR A 180 34.01 -18.88 -33.51
N GLY A 181 33.85 -17.59 -33.88
CA GLY A 181 32.89 -17.15 -34.90
C GLY A 181 31.49 -16.84 -34.35
N GLU A 182 30.49 -16.82 -35.23
CA GLU A 182 29.14 -16.32 -34.95
C GLU A 182 28.22 -17.35 -34.25
N ALA A 183 28.66 -18.61 -34.13
CA ALA A 183 27.89 -19.75 -33.60
C ALA A 183 27.78 -19.82 -32.05
N GLY A 184 27.92 -18.68 -31.37
CA GLY A 184 28.08 -18.57 -29.91
C GLY A 184 29.47 -18.99 -29.40
N CYS A 185 29.82 -18.51 -28.21
CA CYS A 185 31.10 -18.76 -27.57
C CYS A 185 31.07 -20.01 -26.68
N GLU A 186 32.21 -20.69 -26.59
CA GLU A 186 32.45 -21.73 -25.59
C GLU A 186 32.58 -21.08 -24.21
N LEU A 187 31.81 -21.55 -23.23
CA LEU A 187 31.89 -21.08 -21.85
C LEU A 187 32.99 -21.86 -21.14
N LEU A 188 34.12 -21.20 -20.89
CA LEU A 188 35.30 -21.82 -20.30
C LEU A 188 35.22 -21.85 -18.77
N ASP A 189 34.88 -20.71 -18.17
CA ASP A 189 34.89 -20.50 -16.72
C ASP A 189 33.85 -19.45 -16.33
N PHE A 190 33.54 -19.37 -15.04
CA PHE A 190 32.49 -18.50 -14.52
C PHE A 190 32.81 -18.05 -13.08
N ASP A 191 32.49 -16.80 -12.75
CA ASP A 191 32.66 -16.25 -11.41
C ASP A 191 31.50 -15.32 -10.99
N ASP A 192 30.78 -15.70 -9.93
CA ASP A 192 29.74 -14.86 -9.32
C ASP A 192 30.15 -14.34 -7.92
N THR A 193 31.41 -14.50 -7.52
CA THR A 193 31.88 -14.17 -6.15
C THR A 193 32.03 -12.68 -5.88
N ARG A 194 31.84 -11.85 -6.92
CA ARG A 194 32.12 -10.41 -6.97
C ARG A 194 33.57 -10.02 -6.61
N ASN A 195 34.52 -10.95 -6.76
CA ASN A 195 35.92 -10.77 -6.39
C ASN A 195 36.81 -10.57 -7.63
N TYR A 196 37.28 -9.34 -7.83
CA TYR A 196 38.15 -8.96 -8.95
C TYR A 196 39.42 -9.81 -9.07
N GLU A 197 40.14 -10.06 -7.97
CA GLU A 197 41.39 -10.84 -8.01
C GLU A 197 41.12 -12.33 -8.26
N LEU A 198 39.94 -12.85 -7.92
CA LEU A 198 39.56 -14.22 -8.30
C LEU A 198 39.25 -14.32 -9.80
N ALA A 199 38.37 -13.46 -10.32
CA ALA A 199 38.02 -13.41 -11.74
C ALA A 199 39.25 -13.20 -12.63
N LYS A 200 40.16 -12.31 -12.22
CA LYS A 200 41.43 -12.03 -12.90
C LYS A 200 42.36 -13.24 -12.95
N ARG A 201 42.47 -14.01 -11.85
CA ARG A 201 43.24 -15.27 -11.84
C ARG A 201 42.62 -16.33 -12.75
N LYS A 202 41.28 -16.48 -12.76
CA LYS A 202 40.57 -17.40 -13.66
C LYS A 202 40.85 -17.05 -15.13
N LEU A 203 40.77 -15.76 -15.48
CA LEU A 203 41.07 -15.26 -16.82
C LEU A 203 42.52 -15.54 -17.23
N GLN A 204 43.48 -15.25 -16.36
CA GLN A 204 44.92 -15.46 -16.63
C GLN A 204 45.31 -16.94 -16.84
N ARG A 205 44.51 -17.91 -16.38
CA ARG A 205 44.75 -19.34 -16.62
C ARG A 205 44.39 -19.78 -18.05
N ARG A 206 43.67 -18.97 -18.83
CA ARG A 206 43.11 -19.35 -20.13
C ARG A 206 43.52 -18.33 -21.20
N GLU A 207 44.66 -18.58 -21.83
CA GLU A 207 45.22 -17.70 -22.86
C GLU A 207 44.27 -17.54 -24.06
N GLY A 208 44.11 -16.31 -24.54
CA GLY A 208 43.19 -15.98 -25.65
C GLY A 208 41.69 -15.98 -25.30
N SER A 209 41.33 -16.07 -24.01
CA SER A 209 39.92 -15.96 -23.57
C SER A 209 39.44 -14.52 -23.43
N GLU A 210 38.12 -14.34 -23.62
CA GLU A 210 37.41 -13.07 -23.52
C GLU A 210 36.52 -13.03 -22.26
N VAL A 211 36.07 -11.83 -21.88
CA VAL A 211 35.23 -11.60 -20.70
C VAL A 211 33.87 -11.05 -21.10
N MET A 212 32.82 -11.59 -20.48
CA MET A 212 31.46 -11.05 -20.59
C MET A 212 30.83 -10.89 -19.21
N VAL A 213 29.99 -9.86 -19.06
CA VAL A 213 29.10 -9.73 -17.91
C VAL A 213 27.99 -10.78 -18.04
N ASN A 214 27.78 -11.59 -17.00
CA ASN A 214 26.62 -12.45 -16.86
C ASN A 214 25.37 -11.58 -16.65
N MET A 215 24.36 -11.78 -17.50
CA MET A 215 23.12 -11.01 -17.45
C MET A 215 22.04 -11.67 -16.59
N GLY A 216 22.32 -12.87 -16.04
CA GLY A 216 21.34 -13.65 -15.29
C GLY A 216 20.17 -14.14 -16.18
N MET A 217 20.37 -14.17 -17.49
CA MET A 217 19.43 -14.67 -18.49
C MET A 217 19.97 -15.94 -19.14
N PHE A 218 19.07 -16.86 -19.44
CA PHE A 218 19.39 -18.11 -20.11
C PHE A 218 18.20 -18.64 -20.91
N ALA A 219 18.49 -19.44 -21.95
CA ALA A 219 17.51 -20.19 -22.69
C ALA A 219 17.73 -21.70 -22.52
N LEU A 220 16.65 -22.44 -22.20
CA LEU A 220 16.64 -23.89 -22.05
C LEU A 220 15.93 -24.57 -23.23
N SER A 221 16.51 -25.64 -23.75
CA SER A 221 15.76 -26.61 -24.58
C SER A 221 14.66 -27.32 -23.79
N GLY A 222 13.58 -27.76 -24.46
CA GLY A 222 12.55 -28.57 -23.80
C GLY A 222 13.11 -29.86 -23.17
N VAL A 223 14.11 -30.47 -23.82
CA VAL A 223 14.79 -31.67 -23.30
C VAL A 223 15.54 -31.38 -21.99
N ILE A 224 16.35 -30.32 -21.92
CA ILE A 224 17.08 -30.02 -20.67
C ILE A 224 16.14 -29.56 -19.55
N ALA A 225 15.06 -28.84 -19.90
CA ALA A 225 14.04 -28.42 -18.94
C ALA A 225 13.33 -29.63 -18.30
N GLU A 226 12.95 -30.64 -19.10
CA GLU A 226 12.42 -31.92 -18.60
C GLU A 226 13.42 -32.61 -17.65
N ARG A 227 14.67 -32.80 -18.09
CA ARG A 227 15.70 -33.51 -17.32
C ARG A 227 16.02 -32.79 -16.00
N MET A 228 15.97 -31.45 -15.99
CA MET A 228 16.07 -30.65 -14.77
C MET A 228 14.84 -30.82 -13.85
N LEU A 229 13.62 -30.78 -14.38
CA LEU A 229 12.41 -31.02 -13.59
C LEU A 229 12.44 -32.41 -12.94
N GLU A 230 12.85 -33.45 -13.67
CA GLU A 230 13.02 -34.81 -13.15
C GLU A 230 14.08 -34.88 -12.05
N ALA A 231 15.30 -34.37 -12.29
CA ALA A 231 16.41 -34.44 -11.33
C ALA A 231 16.18 -33.62 -10.04
N PHE A 232 15.41 -32.53 -10.12
CA PHE A 232 15.09 -31.66 -8.98
C PHE A 232 13.67 -31.88 -8.42
N ASN A 233 12.92 -32.87 -8.93
CA ASN A 233 11.53 -33.16 -8.55
C ASN A 233 11.29 -33.24 -7.03
N ASP A 234 12.23 -33.81 -6.26
CA ASP A 234 12.04 -33.99 -4.82
C ASP A 234 12.04 -32.65 -4.07
N ASN A 235 12.88 -31.70 -4.49
CA ASN A 235 12.89 -30.32 -4.00
C ASN A 235 11.62 -29.56 -4.39
N LEU A 236 11.13 -29.77 -5.62
CA LEU A 236 9.90 -29.17 -6.12
C LEU A 236 8.67 -29.67 -5.33
N LYS A 237 8.58 -30.97 -5.05
CA LYS A 237 7.50 -31.58 -4.25
C LYS A 237 7.43 -31.06 -2.81
N ILE A 238 8.58 -30.90 -2.13
CA ILE A 238 8.61 -30.33 -0.77
C ILE A 238 8.53 -28.79 -0.77
N ARG A 239 8.69 -28.18 -1.95
CA ARG A 239 8.69 -26.72 -2.18
C ARG A 239 9.75 -25.97 -1.37
N GLU A 240 10.92 -26.59 -1.21
CA GLU A 240 12.02 -26.06 -0.39
C GLU A 240 13.39 -26.36 -1.03
N GLY A 241 14.29 -25.39 -0.94
CA GLY A 241 15.69 -25.56 -1.32
C GLY A 241 16.42 -24.25 -1.61
N LYS A 242 17.75 -24.35 -1.68
CA LYS A 242 18.65 -23.31 -2.17
C LYS A 242 19.45 -23.87 -3.33
N PHE A 243 19.30 -23.25 -4.49
CA PHE A 243 20.00 -23.59 -5.72
C PHE A 243 19.99 -22.35 -6.63
N ASN A 244 21.15 -21.81 -6.96
CA ASN A 244 21.32 -20.85 -8.04
C ASN A 244 21.73 -21.64 -9.30
N SER A 245 21.07 -21.40 -10.44
CA SER A 245 21.44 -22.04 -11.71
C SER A 245 22.92 -21.84 -12.08
N ASP A 246 23.53 -20.72 -11.68
CA ASP A 246 24.96 -20.45 -11.86
C ASP A 246 25.88 -21.49 -11.19
N GLU A 247 25.43 -22.15 -10.11
CA GLU A 247 26.16 -23.24 -9.45
C GLU A 247 26.15 -24.52 -10.31
N LEU A 248 25.03 -24.79 -11.01
CA LEU A 248 24.92 -25.89 -11.97
C LEU A 248 25.68 -25.60 -13.26
N TRP A 249 25.63 -24.36 -13.77
CA TRP A 249 26.41 -23.94 -14.93
C TRP A 249 27.91 -24.13 -14.67
N GLN A 250 28.40 -23.73 -13.49
CA GLN A 250 29.79 -23.97 -13.04
C GLN A 250 30.16 -25.46 -12.98
N LEU A 251 29.27 -26.31 -12.47
CA LEU A 251 29.48 -27.76 -12.38
C LEU A 251 29.61 -28.41 -13.76
N TRP A 252 28.91 -27.91 -14.78
CA TRP A 252 28.97 -28.49 -16.12
C TRP A 252 30.24 -28.09 -16.91
N ILE A 253 30.79 -26.90 -16.68
CA ILE A 253 32.00 -26.39 -17.37
C ILE A 253 33.31 -26.70 -16.64
N SER A 254 33.31 -26.81 -15.31
CA SER A 254 34.56 -26.96 -14.56
C SER A 254 35.11 -28.39 -14.59
N SER A 255 36.44 -28.52 -14.76
CA SER A 255 37.16 -29.79 -14.67
C SER A 255 37.47 -30.22 -13.23
N GLY A 256 37.11 -29.42 -12.22
CA GLY A 256 37.28 -29.75 -10.79
C GLY A 256 36.87 -28.60 -9.86
N PRO A 257 36.62 -28.86 -8.56
CA PRO A 257 36.31 -27.80 -7.59
C PRO A 257 37.50 -26.86 -7.36
N GLU A 258 37.25 -25.56 -7.17
CA GLU A 258 38.29 -24.62 -6.73
C GLU A 258 38.65 -24.83 -5.24
N PRO A 259 39.89 -24.57 -4.83
CA PRO A 259 40.31 -24.73 -3.43
C PRO A 259 39.50 -23.83 -2.49
N GLY A 260 38.65 -24.44 -1.67
CA GLY A 260 37.79 -23.75 -0.70
C GLY A 260 36.31 -23.64 -1.11
N SER A 261 35.93 -24.11 -2.30
CA SER A 261 34.53 -24.26 -2.71
C SER A 261 34.28 -25.69 -3.21
N GLU A 262 33.96 -26.60 -2.29
CA GLU A 262 33.32 -27.86 -2.68
C GLU A 262 31.82 -27.57 -2.87
N PRO A 263 31.27 -27.67 -4.10
CA PRO A 263 29.84 -27.60 -4.30
C PRO A 263 29.18 -28.79 -3.61
N ASP A 264 27.99 -28.58 -3.05
CA ASP A 264 27.25 -29.61 -2.32
C ASP A 264 27.15 -30.91 -3.15
N SER A 265 27.45 -32.04 -2.52
CA SER A 265 27.49 -33.36 -3.18
C SER A 265 26.18 -33.70 -3.90
N TRP A 266 25.03 -33.32 -3.32
CA TRP A 266 23.70 -33.54 -3.87
C TRP A 266 23.43 -32.80 -5.19
N LEU A 267 24.05 -31.62 -5.37
CA LEU A 267 23.91 -30.81 -6.58
C LEU A 267 24.83 -31.35 -7.67
N ARG A 268 26.05 -31.77 -7.30
CA ARG A 268 27.00 -32.40 -8.22
C ARG A 268 26.48 -33.73 -8.79
N GLU A 269 25.86 -34.56 -7.96
CA GLU A 269 25.22 -35.81 -8.38
C GLU A 269 24.14 -35.55 -9.44
N ARG A 270 23.24 -34.59 -9.20
CA ARG A 270 22.20 -34.17 -10.16
C ARG A 270 22.79 -33.56 -11.43
N ALA A 271 23.83 -32.75 -11.31
CA ALA A 271 24.51 -32.13 -12.44
C ALA A 271 25.09 -33.18 -13.39
N GLU A 272 25.76 -34.21 -12.86
CA GLU A 272 26.29 -35.33 -13.65
C GLU A 272 25.18 -36.22 -14.20
N LEU A 273 24.11 -36.50 -13.43
CA LEU A 273 22.95 -37.25 -13.92
C LEU A 273 22.37 -36.61 -15.19
N ILE A 274 22.03 -35.31 -15.11
CA ILE A 274 21.50 -34.56 -16.26
C ILE A 274 22.50 -34.58 -17.42
N LYS A 275 23.78 -34.26 -17.16
CA LYS A 275 24.84 -34.21 -18.20
C LYS A 275 25.00 -35.53 -18.96
N ASN A 276 24.86 -36.67 -18.28
CA ASN A 276 24.96 -37.99 -18.91
C ASN A 276 23.70 -38.38 -19.71
N GLU A 277 22.54 -37.85 -19.37
CA GLU A 277 21.27 -38.14 -20.07
C GLU A 277 21.04 -37.29 -21.32
N VAL A 278 21.65 -36.09 -21.41
CA VAL A 278 21.38 -35.13 -22.52
C VAL A 278 22.56 -34.93 -23.49
N ALA A 279 23.45 -35.93 -23.61
CA ALA A 279 24.63 -35.83 -24.47
C ALA A 279 24.38 -36.24 -25.93
N GLU A 280 24.90 -35.44 -26.87
CA GLU A 280 24.82 -35.54 -28.34
C GLU A 280 23.43 -35.33 -28.97
N PRO A 281 23.31 -34.60 -30.10
CA PRO A 281 24.36 -33.89 -30.85
C PRO A 281 24.61 -32.45 -30.38
N LEU A 282 23.89 -31.96 -29.36
CA LEU A 282 24.02 -30.57 -28.88
C LEU A 282 25.08 -30.45 -27.78
N ALA A 283 25.75 -29.29 -27.72
CA ALA A 283 26.58 -28.95 -26.56
C ALA A 283 25.70 -28.70 -25.32
N LEU A 284 26.10 -29.18 -24.15
CA LEU A 284 25.29 -29.01 -22.93
C LEU A 284 25.04 -27.53 -22.60
N ILE A 285 26.08 -26.70 -22.65
CA ILE A 285 26.01 -25.27 -22.37
C ILE A 285 26.91 -24.45 -23.30
N LYS A 286 26.45 -23.26 -23.72
CA LYS A 286 27.22 -22.23 -24.40
C LYS A 286 26.82 -20.84 -23.92
N SER A 287 27.64 -19.84 -24.22
CA SER A 287 27.29 -18.42 -24.04
C SER A 287 27.07 -17.72 -25.37
N PHE A 288 25.98 -16.98 -25.50
CA PHE A 288 25.74 -16.07 -26.62
C PHE A 288 26.29 -14.68 -26.28
N PRO A 289 27.26 -14.16 -27.06
CA PRO A 289 27.77 -12.80 -26.88
C PRO A 289 26.79 -11.80 -27.49
N LEU A 290 26.07 -11.04 -26.67
CA LEU A 290 25.32 -9.89 -27.20
C LEU A 290 26.29 -8.87 -27.80
N SER A 291 25.88 -8.25 -28.90
CA SER A 291 26.62 -7.19 -29.58
C SER A 291 27.07 -6.11 -28.60
N ALA A 292 28.28 -5.59 -28.79
CA ALA A 292 28.76 -4.43 -28.05
C ALA A 292 27.93 -3.15 -28.29
N LYS A 293 26.95 -3.19 -29.21
CA LYS A 293 25.93 -2.13 -29.43
C LYS A 293 24.61 -2.39 -28.69
N THR A 294 24.42 -3.57 -28.13
CA THR A 294 23.24 -3.88 -27.32
C THR A 294 23.34 -3.15 -25.99
N VAL A 295 22.28 -2.42 -25.68
CA VAL A 295 22.19 -1.56 -24.49
C VAL A 295 21.47 -2.33 -23.41
N TRP A 296 22.02 -2.31 -22.20
CA TRP A 296 21.39 -2.82 -20.98
C TRP A 296 21.08 -1.67 -20.03
N GLN A 297 19.82 -1.58 -19.60
CA GLN A 297 19.35 -0.67 -18.56
C GLN A 297 18.63 -1.47 -17.46
N ASP A 298 19.13 -1.40 -16.23
CA ASP A 298 18.59 -2.07 -15.05
C ASP A 298 17.81 -1.08 -14.19
N TYR A 299 16.54 -1.35 -13.87
CA TYR A 299 15.67 -0.50 -13.03
C TYR A 299 15.60 -1.01 -11.57
N GLY A 300 16.54 -1.87 -11.18
CA GLY A 300 16.51 -2.61 -9.93
C GLY A 300 16.72 -1.82 -8.65
N THR A 301 17.14 -0.54 -8.71
CA THR A 301 17.32 0.38 -7.57
C THR A 301 16.66 1.73 -7.84
N ASN A 302 16.61 2.62 -6.83
CA ASN A 302 16.05 3.96 -7.00
C ASN A 302 16.90 4.83 -7.94
N GLU A 303 18.22 4.82 -7.74
CA GLU A 303 19.17 5.57 -8.56
C GLU A 303 19.22 5.06 -10.00
N SER A 304 19.18 3.73 -10.20
CA SER A 304 19.14 3.15 -11.54
C SER A 304 17.84 3.50 -12.25
N TYR A 305 16.70 3.47 -11.55
CA TYR A 305 15.42 3.95 -12.09
C TYR A 305 15.51 5.43 -12.52
N TYR A 306 16.00 6.33 -11.66
CA TYR A 306 16.16 7.75 -12.00
C TYR A 306 17.06 7.96 -13.23
N VAL A 307 18.26 7.37 -13.22
CA VAL A 307 19.23 7.53 -14.31
C VAL A 307 18.65 7.07 -15.64
N ASN A 308 17.96 5.94 -15.66
CA ASN A 308 17.33 5.41 -16.87
C ASN A 308 16.17 6.29 -17.34
N MET A 309 15.36 6.82 -16.43
CA MET A 309 14.27 7.74 -16.77
C MET A 309 14.80 9.04 -17.37
N MET A 310 15.87 9.61 -16.81
CA MET A 310 16.50 10.81 -17.39
C MET A 310 17.19 10.51 -18.73
N ARG A 311 17.71 9.29 -18.93
CA ARG A 311 18.34 8.87 -20.19
C ARG A 311 17.41 8.94 -21.40
N ILE A 312 16.09 8.87 -21.20
CA ILE A 312 15.07 9.06 -22.24
C ILE A 312 15.19 10.44 -22.90
N LEU A 313 15.82 11.42 -22.25
CA LEU A 313 15.96 12.79 -22.73
C LEU A 313 17.25 13.03 -23.55
N ASP A 314 18.24 12.13 -23.46
CA ASP A 314 19.55 12.34 -24.07
C ASP A 314 19.46 12.41 -25.61
N PRO A 315 20.20 13.31 -26.28
CA PRO A 315 20.18 13.44 -27.73
C PRO A 315 20.97 12.33 -28.46
N ASP A 316 21.68 11.47 -27.73
CA ASP A 316 22.54 10.42 -28.27
C ASP A 316 21.77 9.20 -28.80
N ASP A 317 22.50 8.21 -29.34
CA ASP A 317 21.92 6.96 -29.86
C ASP A 317 21.09 6.22 -28.81
N LEU A 318 21.57 6.21 -27.56
CA LEU A 318 20.91 5.55 -26.45
C LEU A 318 19.55 6.20 -26.14
N GLY A 319 19.51 7.51 -25.94
CA GLY A 319 18.25 8.24 -25.72
C GLY A 319 17.30 8.12 -26.90
N GLN A 320 17.80 8.19 -28.15
CA GLN A 320 16.99 7.96 -29.35
C GLN A 320 16.36 6.56 -29.37
N ARG A 321 17.12 5.52 -29.04
CA ARG A 321 16.64 4.13 -29.01
C ARG A 321 15.66 3.88 -27.86
N MET A 322 15.87 4.49 -26.69
CA MET A 322 14.90 4.44 -25.58
C MET A 322 13.57 5.10 -25.96
N ARG A 323 13.61 6.28 -26.60
CA ARG A 323 12.41 6.98 -27.09
C ARG A 323 11.64 6.16 -28.12
N ALA A 324 12.33 5.62 -29.13
CA ALA A 324 11.73 4.75 -30.15
C ALA A 324 11.13 3.47 -29.55
N PHE A 325 11.80 2.87 -28.55
CA PHE A 325 11.33 1.68 -27.86
C PHE A 325 10.07 1.93 -27.03
N LEU A 326 10.03 3.01 -26.24
CA LEU A 326 8.87 3.36 -25.42
C LEU A 326 7.71 3.94 -26.26
N GLY A 327 8.01 4.50 -27.43
CA GLY A 327 7.02 5.18 -28.29
C GLY A 327 6.71 6.59 -27.81
N VAL A 328 7.76 7.35 -27.46
CA VAL A 328 7.65 8.73 -26.96
C VAL A 328 8.49 9.71 -27.79
N ASP A 329 7.85 10.81 -28.17
CA ASP A 329 8.49 11.93 -28.86
C ASP A 329 8.77 13.09 -27.89
N LEU A 330 9.86 13.81 -28.10
CA LEU A 330 10.14 15.06 -27.39
C LEU A 330 9.36 16.20 -28.05
N SER A 331 8.51 16.88 -27.29
CA SER A 331 7.75 18.06 -27.75
C SER A 331 8.24 19.33 -27.06
N SER A 332 8.36 20.44 -27.81
CA SER A 332 8.84 21.71 -27.29
C SER A 332 7.71 22.72 -27.05
N GLU A 333 7.62 23.19 -25.79
CA GLU A 333 6.87 24.35 -25.27
C GLU A 333 5.37 24.53 -25.60
N ARG A 334 4.56 24.69 -24.53
CA ARG A 334 3.35 25.54 -24.56
C ARG A 334 3.72 26.92 -24.04
N LYS A 335 3.55 27.97 -24.85
CA LYS A 335 3.79 29.35 -24.42
C LYS A 335 2.89 29.74 -23.23
N GLY A 336 3.50 29.92 -22.07
CA GLY A 336 2.86 30.38 -20.83
C GLY A 336 2.83 29.34 -19.70
N CYS A 337 3.54 28.22 -19.82
CA CYS A 337 3.32 27.00 -19.00
C CYS A 337 4.62 26.21 -18.70
N ASP A 338 5.79 26.83 -18.83
CA ASP A 338 6.89 26.20 -19.59
C ASP A 338 7.62 25.02 -18.91
N ILE A 339 7.73 23.88 -19.62
CA ILE A 339 8.52 22.69 -19.23
C ILE A 339 9.54 22.42 -20.35
N ARG A 340 10.81 22.11 -20.06
CA ARG A 340 11.92 22.03 -21.05
C ARG A 340 13.06 21.13 -20.56
N ASP A 341 13.49 20.03 -21.13
CA ASP A 341 13.10 19.26 -22.32
C ASP A 341 12.57 17.90 -21.84
N SER A 342 11.63 17.29 -22.56
CA SER A 342 10.50 16.70 -21.83
C SER A 342 9.86 15.43 -22.40
N VAL A 343 9.38 14.57 -21.50
CA VAL A 343 8.34 13.54 -21.74
C VAL A 343 7.17 13.76 -20.78
N HIS A 344 5.92 13.58 -21.24
CA HIS A 344 4.70 13.98 -20.53
C HIS A 344 3.51 13.02 -20.75
N GLU A 345 2.71 12.74 -19.71
CA GLU A 345 1.44 12.01 -19.80
C GLU A 345 0.31 12.72 -18.99
N ALA A 346 -0.87 12.88 -19.60
CA ALA A 346 -2.13 13.51 -19.14
C ALA A 346 -2.13 14.92 -18.46
N VAL A 347 -1.02 15.65 -18.50
CA VAL A 347 -0.74 16.99 -17.92
C VAL A 347 -1.88 18.05 -17.92
N GLY A 348 -2.02 18.74 -16.78
CA GLY A 348 -2.58 20.10 -16.63
C GLY A 348 -1.69 21.02 -15.77
N PHE A 349 -1.95 22.32 -15.73
CA PHE A 349 -1.06 23.35 -15.16
C PHE A 349 -1.80 24.67 -14.88
N ASP A 350 -1.20 25.55 -14.06
CA ASP A 350 -1.67 26.94 -13.86
C ASP A 350 -0.55 27.95 -13.45
N ASN A 351 0.74 27.55 -13.38
CA ASN A 351 1.97 28.16 -13.98
C ASN A 351 3.25 27.43 -13.42
N GLY A 352 4.45 27.58 -14.02
CA GLY A 352 5.63 26.86 -13.47
C GLY A 352 6.99 27.06 -14.13
N LEU A 353 7.91 26.12 -13.87
CA LEU A 353 9.03 25.68 -14.71
C LEU A 353 9.50 24.27 -14.28
N VAL A 354 9.36 23.25 -15.13
CA VAL A 354 9.97 21.91 -14.89
C VAL A 354 11.07 21.70 -15.94
N LYS A 355 12.32 21.34 -15.60
CA LYS A 355 13.42 21.37 -16.59
C LYS A 355 14.69 20.57 -16.28
N SER A 356 15.20 19.61 -17.05
CA SER A 356 14.59 18.73 -18.06
C SER A 356 13.88 17.57 -17.35
N SER A 357 12.97 16.85 -18.01
CA SER A 357 11.84 16.24 -17.28
C SER A 357 11.19 15.02 -17.90
N VAL A 358 10.77 14.07 -17.05
CA VAL A 358 9.70 13.11 -17.38
C VAL A 358 8.52 13.32 -16.42
N LEU A 359 7.29 13.32 -16.92
CA LEU A 359 6.07 13.60 -16.15
C LEU A 359 4.95 12.65 -16.58
N LEU A 360 4.16 12.11 -15.65
CA LEU A 360 3.05 11.21 -15.96
C LEU A 360 1.79 11.50 -15.13
N ASN A 361 0.65 11.24 -15.78
CA ASN A 361 -0.73 11.44 -15.37
C ASN A 361 -1.02 12.73 -14.56
N SER A 362 -0.58 13.90 -15.06
CA SER A 362 -0.33 15.10 -14.22
C SER A 362 -1.44 16.19 -14.20
N THR A 363 -1.47 17.08 -13.20
CA THR A 363 -2.20 18.39 -13.18
C THR A 363 -1.45 19.37 -12.23
N ALA A 364 -1.57 20.70 -12.30
CA ALA A 364 -0.80 21.61 -11.40
C ALA A 364 -1.42 23.01 -11.16
N LYS A 365 -1.08 23.68 -10.04
CA LYS A 365 -1.43 25.10 -9.73
C LYS A 365 -0.37 26.03 -9.10
N HIS A 366 0.90 25.61 -8.94
CA HIS A 366 2.13 26.27 -9.44
C HIS A 366 3.38 25.39 -9.09
N ALA A 367 4.34 25.17 -10.00
CA ALA A 367 5.46 24.22 -9.75
C ALA A 367 6.81 24.59 -10.42
N GLN A 368 7.95 24.49 -9.71
CA GLN A 368 9.29 24.83 -10.23
C GLN A 368 10.39 23.78 -9.92
N LEU A 369 10.61 22.79 -10.79
CA LEU A 369 11.55 21.67 -10.60
C LEU A 369 12.70 21.70 -11.61
N GLU A 370 13.95 21.42 -11.23
CA GLU A 370 15.07 21.32 -12.19
C GLU A 370 15.82 19.95 -12.15
N HIS A 371 15.70 19.21 -13.26
CA HIS A 371 16.12 17.84 -13.61
C HIS A 371 15.39 16.72 -12.85
N ALA A 372 14.26 16.27 -13.42
CA ALA A 372 13.17 15.61 -12.67
C ALA A 372 12.44 14.44 -13.37
N CYS A 373 11.86 13.52 -12.58
CA CYS A 373 10.88 12.52 -13.02
C CYS A 373 9.65 12.52 -12.06
N VAL A 374 8.41 12.52 -12.56
CA VAL A 374 7.17 12.66 -11.73
C VAL A 374 6.05 11.74 -12.24
N ILE A 375 5.54 10.77 -11.46
CA ILE A 375 4.59 9.72 -11.92
C ILE A 375 3.74 9.17 -10.75
N ASN A 376 2.42 9.26 -10.61
CA ASN A 376 1.37 10.00 -11.31
C ASN A 376 1.05 11.30 -10.55
N SER A 377 0.23 12.27 -11.04
CA SER A 377 0.25 13.62 -10.42
C SER A 377 -1.02 14.50 -10.42
N LYS A 378 -1.30 15.26 -9.35
CA LYS A 378 -2.03 16.57 -9.35
C LYS A 378 -1.47 17.52 -8.26
N LEU A 379 -0.86 18.65 -8.63
CA LEU A 379 0.14 19.39 -7.82
C LEU A 379 -0.25 20.83 -7.41
N ASN A 380 -0.04 21.27 -6.16
CA ASN A 380 -0.10 22.68 -5.69
C ASN A 380 0.45 22.88 -4.25
N GLU A 381 1.65 23.41 -3.98
CA GLU A 381 2.67 24.07 -4.83
C GLU A 381 4.07 23.48 -4.53
N ILE A 382 5.02 23.55 -5.49
CA ILE A 382 6.30 22.82 -5.36
C ILE A 382 7.50 23.60 -5.95
N GLN A 383 8.67 23.54 -5.32
CA GLN A 383 9.97 23.86 -5.95
C GLN A 383 11.05 22.80 -5.60
N GLY A 384 12.04 22.57 -6.48
CA GLY A 384 13.01 21.48 -6.22
C GLY A 384 14.18 21.28 -7.19
N LYS A 385 15.12 20.43 -6.73
CA LYS A 385 16.38 20.06 -7.39
C LYS A 385 17.11 18.97 -6.57
N ARG A 386 17.51 17.80 -7.05
CA ARG A 386 17.27 17.06 -8.30
C ARG A 386 16.31 15.89 -7.98
N CYS A 387 15.40 15.47 -8.88
CA CYS A 387 14.13 14.90 -8.38
C CYS A 387 13.65 13.58 -9.02
N VAL A 388 13.08 12.68 -8.18
CA VAL A 388 12.06 11.68 -8.58
C VAL A 388 10.90 11.72 -7.59
N ILE A 389 9.66 11.73 -8.09
CA ILE A 389 8.45 11.75 -7.27
C ILE A 389 7.44 10.72 -7.79
N TYR A 390 6.93 9.84 -6.92
CA TYR A 390 6.02 8.75 -7.29
C TYR A 390 4.68 8.80 -6.52
N ASN A 391 3.56 8.75 -7.25
CA ASN A 391 2.16 8.97 -6.86
C ASN A 391 1.93 10.26 -6.05
N VAL A 392 1.62 11.37 -6.73
CA VAL A 392 1.64 12.73 -6.16
C VAL A 392 0.28 13.40 -6.20
N VAL A 393 -0.21 13.82 -5.04
CA VAL A 393 -1.43 14.63 -4.91
C VAL A 393 -1.26 15.59 -3.73
N ASP A 394 -1.30 16.92 -3.92
CA ASP A 394 -0.92 17.87 -2.87
C ASP A 394 -1.66 19.22 -2.81
N TYR A 395 -1.51 19.91 -1.67
CA TYR A 395 -2.33 21.05 -1.21
C TYR A 395 -1.54 22.09 -0.38
N ALA A 396 -0.21 21.95 -0.34
CA ALA A 396 0.69 22.71 0.52
C ALA A 396 2.12 22.68 -0.05
N SER A 397 2.95 23.68 0.29
CA SER A 397 4.33 23.76 -0.19
C SER A 397 5.19 22.56 0.26
N ILE A 398 5.92 21.97 -0.68
CA ILE A 398 6.84 20.84 -0.45
C ILE A 398 8.21 21.16 -1.07
N GLU A 399 9.27 21.10 -0.27
CA GLU A 399 10.66 21.19 -0.75
C GLU A 399 11.23 19.81 -1.08
N VAL A 400 11.67 19.63 -2.34
CA VAL A 400 12.24 18.38 -2.85
C VAL A 400 13.69 18.61 -3.29
N GLU A 401 14.60 18.53 -2.32
CA GLU A 401 16.05 18.60 -2.54
C GLU A 401 16.70 17.20 -2.48
N ASP A 402 17.38 16.82 -3.57
CA ASP A 402 18.19 15.60 -3.77
C ASP A 402 17.63 14.32 -3.09
N CYS A 403 16.37 13.99 -3.38
CA CYS A 403 15.70 12.81 -2.84
C CYS A 403 14.68 12.16 -3.78
N PHE A 404 14.44 10.87 -3.53
CA PHE A 404 13.25 10.12 -3.93
C PHE A 404 12.11 10.38 -2.96
N LEU A 405 10.90 10.58 -3.49
CA LEU A 405 9.68 10.69 -2.70
C LEU A 405 8.61 9.73 -3.24
N ALA A 406 7.96 8.98 -2.36
CA ALA A 406 6.86 8.08 -2.71
C ALA A 406 5.76 8.14 -1.65
N ASP A 407 4.50 8.30 -2.07
CA ASP A 407 3.33 8.20 -1.18
C ASP A 407 2.70 6.81 -1.25
N VAL A 408 2.54 6.18 -0.07
CA VAL A 408 1.89 4.88 0.13
C VAL A 408 0.54 5.12 0.81
N PHE A 409 -0.53 4.57 0.24
CA PHE A 409 -1.90 4.78 0.73
C PHE A 409 -2.42 3.53 1.45
N HIS A 410 -2.85 3.69 2.70
CA HIS A 410 -3.30 2.60 3.57
C HIS A 410 -4.66 2.94 4.19
N PRO A 411 -5.68 2.05 4.19
CA PRO A 411 -7.04 2.36 4.64
C PRO A 411 -7.17 3.03 6.01
N SER A 412 -6.50 2.49 7.03
CA SER A 412 -6.53 3.02 8.40
C SER A 412 -5.42 4.01 8.75
N LYS A 413 -4.32 4.07 7.99
CA LYS A 413 -3.19 5.00 8.26
C LYS A 413 -3.16 6.21 7.31
N GLY A 414 -4.07 6.27 6.33
CA GLY A 414 -4.14 7.34 5.34
C GLY A 414 -2.96 7.33 4.37
N ARG A 415 -2.45 8.52 4.04
CA ARG A 415 -1.28 8.71 3.18
C ARG A 415 -0.01 8.72 4.02
N ILE A 416 0.84 7.71 3.84
CA ILE A 416 2.18 7.63 4.43
C ILE A 416 3.20 8.09 3.39
N ARG A 417 3.99 9.10 3.74
CA ARG A 417 5.02 9.66 2.85
C ARG A 417 6.39 9.09 3.17
N LEU A 418 7.10 8.62 2.15
CA LEU A 418 8.46 8.08 2.28
C LEU A 418 9.44 8.91 1.46
N LYS A 419 10.57 9.25 2.10
CA LYS A 419 11.72 9.98 1.56
C LYS A 419 12.98 9.12 1.67
N MET A 420 13.85 9.21 0.67
CA MET A 420 15.19 8.61 0.65
C MET A 420 16.12 9.52 -0.14
N ARG A 421 17.33 9.79 0.33
CA ARG A 421 18.31 10.61 -0.39
C ARG A 421 18.99 9.81 -1.51
N PHE A 422 19.55 10.49 -2.50
CA PHE A 422 20.48 9.84 -3.43
C PHE A 422 21.64 9.18 -2.66
N GLU A 423 22.16 8.08 -3.22
CA GLU A 423 23.24 7.26 -2.66
C GLU A 423 22.95 6.54 -1.32
N GLU A 424 21.85 6.83 -0.63
CA GLU A 424 21.50 6.22 0.66
C GLU A 424 21.30 4.69 0.54
N GLU A 425 20.90 4.21 -0.64
CA GLU A 425 20.78 2.79 -0.98
C GLU A 425 22.11 2.06 -1.26
N LYS A 426 23.24 2.76 -1.44
CA LYS A 426 24.57 2.15 -1.73
C LYS A 426 25.17 1.42 -0.51
N GLY A 427 24.57 1.53 0.67
CA GLY A 427 24.99 0.88 1.90
C GLY A 427 24.44 -0.53 2.11
N ALA A 428 24.93 -1.20 3.16
CA ALA A 428 24.39 -2.48 3.65
C ALA A 428 22.87 -2.36 3.90
N LYS A 429 22.11 -3.37 3.46
CA LYS A 429 20.64 -3.32 3.38
C LYS A 429 19.98 -2.91 4.70
N GLU A 430 20.50 -3.39 5.81
CA GLU A 430 20.00 -3.15 7.17
C GLU A 430 19.93 -1.66 7.51
N LYS A 431 20.84 -0.84 6.94
CA LYS A 431 20.94 0.61 7.21
C LYS A 431 19.80 1.45 6.61
N TRP A 432 19.12 0.94 5.58
CA TRP A 432 18.03 1.66 4.90
C TRP A 432 16.73 0.86 4.84
N TRP A 433 16.77 -0.47 5.03
CA TRP A 433 15.58 -1.32 5.06
C TRP A 433 14.91 -1.33 6.44
N ASN A 434 15.71 -1.52 7.50
CA ASN A 434 15.19 -1.65 8.87
C ASN A 434 15.19 -0.32 9.64
N ALA A 435 16.04 0.63 9.25
CA ALA A 435 16.13 1.94 9.91
C ALA A 435 15.04 2.89 9.41
N ARG A 436 14.57 3.79 10.29
CA ARG A 436 13.74 4.94 9.91
C ARG A 436 14.65 6.03 9.35
N LEU A 437 14.52 6.30 8.06
CA LEU A 437 15.34 7.30 7.36
C LEU A 437 14.91 8.73 7.74
N PRO A 438 15.79 9.75 7.60
CA PRO A 438 15.48 11.13 7.97
C PRO A 438 14.25 11.69 7.21
N GLY A 439 13.18 11.95 7.95
CA GLY A 439 11.91 12.45 7.41
C GLY A 439 10.82 11.39 7.23
N ASN A 440 11.04 10.14 7.64
CA ASN A 440 10.04 9.07 7.59
C ASN A 440 9.59 8.64 8.98
N ASP A 441 8.28 8.53 9.18
CA ASP A 441 7.70 8.01 10.43
C ASP A 441 7.94 6.50 10.63
N PHE A 442 8.22 5.78 9.55
CA PHE A 442 8.38 4.33 9.47
C PHE A 442 9.61 3.92 8.65
N SER A 443 10.16 2.74 8.92
CA SER A 443 11.17 2.10 8.08
C SER A 443 10.52 1.38 6.89
N LEU A 444 11.32 1.03 5.88
CA LEU A 444 10.80 0.31 4.70
C LEU A 444 10.30 -1.10 5.04
N SER A 445 10.87 -1.73 6.09
CA SER A 445 10.37 -3.00 6.64
C SER A 445 9.04 -2.82 7.35
N GLU A 446 8.89 -1.79 8.20
CA GLU A 446 7.62 -1.50 8.89
C GLU A 446 6.48 -1.25 7.89
N ILE A 447 6.75 -0.52 6.79
CA ILE A 447 5.79 -0.35 5.70
C ILE A 447 5.53 -1.67 4.95
N ALA A 448 6.54 -2.50 4.72
CA ALA A 448 6.33 -3.80 4.07
C ALA A 448 5.42 -4.73 4.90
N ASP A 449 5.53 -4.67 6.23
CA ASP A 449 4.69 -5.45 7.13
C ASP A 449 3.26 -4.85 7.24
N LEU A 450 3.12 -3.51 7.34
CA LEU A 450 1.83 -2.83 7.31
C LEU A 450 1.05 -3.10 6.01
N MET A 451 1.74 -3.08 4.86
CA MET A 451 1.12 -3.27 3.54
C MET A 451 0.93 -4.73 3.12
N LYS A 452 1.26 -5.68 4.01
CA LYS A 452 1.17 -7.12 3.72
C LYS A 452 -0.27 -7.52 3.42
N ASP A 453 -1.17 -7.26 4.36
CA ASP A 453 -2.58 -7.67 4.27
C ASP A 453 -3.47 -6.63 3.56
N VAL A 454 -2.92 -5.45 3.25
CA VAL A 454 -3.61 -4.38 2.51
C VAL A 454 -3.72 -4.72 1.02
N SER A 455 -4.93 -4.57 0.50
CA SER A 455 -5.32 -4.76 -0.90
C SER A 455 -4.80 -3.63 -1.81
N GLU A 456 -4.38 -3.93 -3.04
CA GLU A 456 -4.11 -2.85 -4.03
C GLU A 456 -5.36 -2.03 -4.35
N ASP A 457 -6.55 -2.65 -4.30
CA ASP A 457 -7.82 -1.94 -4.48
C ASP A 457 -8.10 -1.01 -3.30
N GLU A 458 -7.71 -1.40 -2.08
CA GLU A 458 -7.79 -0.56 -0.87
C GLU A 458 -6.77 0.59 -0.90
N MET A 459 -5.56 0.33 -1.39
CA MET A 459 -4.56 1.37 -1.67
C MET A 459 -5.12 2.37 -2.68
N ARG A 460 -5.73 1.88 -3.77
CA ARG A 460 -6.31 2.70 -4.83
C ARG A 460 -7.53 3.49 -4.36
N GLU A 461 -8.43 2.91 -3.58
CA GLU A 461 -9.58 3.61 -3.00
C GLU A 461 -9.11 4.72 -2.05
N THR A 462 -8.11 4.42 -1.21
CA THR A 462 -7.49 5.42 -0.32
C THR A 462 -6.82 6.54 -1.13
N MET A 463 -6.09 6.22 -2.21
CA MET A 463 -5.49 7.20 -3.11
C MET A 463 -6.56 8.09 -3.79
N LEU A 464 -7.61 7.49 -4.35
CA LEU A 464 -8.75 8.19 -4.97
C LEU A 464 -9.46 9.11 -3.96
N ARG A 465 -9.52 8.73 -2.67
CA ARG A 465 -10.03 9.59 -1.59
C ARG A 465 -9.19 10.87 -1.49
N PHE A 466 -7.86 10.76 -1.38
CA PHE A 466 -6.96 11.92 -1.35
C PHE A 466 -6.99 12.76 -2.63
N GLU A 467 -7.10 12.12 -3.81
CA GLU A 467 -7.27 12.82 -5.10
C GLU A 467 -8.50 13.74 -5.11
N ARG A 468 -9.66 13.26 -4.64
CA ARG A 468 -10.89 14.08 -4.56
C ARG A 468 -10.73 15.27 -3.62
N LEU A 469 -10.04 15.12 -2.49
CA LEU A 469 -9.83 16.21 -1.52
C LEU A 469 -8.97 17.33 -2.11
N VAL A 470 -7.86 16.94 -2.75
CA VAL A 470 -6.99 17.91 -3.41
C VAL A 470 -7.69 18.57 -4.59
N GLU A 471 -8.45 17.81 -5.38
CA GLU A 471 -9.22 18.38 -6.50
C GLU A 471 -10.28 19.37 -6.04
N ALA A 472 -11.00 19.08 -4.95
CA ALA A 472 -11.92 20.01 -4.31
C ALA A 472 -11.20 21.27 -3.81
N LYS A 473 -10.02 21.14 -3.21
CA LYS A 473 -9.23 22.27 -2.69
C LYS A 473 -8.51 23.09 -3.77
N ILE A 474 -8.14 22.50 -4.92
CA ILE A 474 -7.53 23.22 -6.05
C ILE A 474 -8.59 23.92 -6.92
N SER A 475 -9.74 23.28 -7.10
CA SER A 475 -10.76 23.70 -8.07
C SER A 475 -11.95 24.43 -7.44
N ASN A 476 -12.30 24.14 -6.19
CA ASN A 476 -13.54 24.57 -5.53
C ASN A 476 -13.27 25.25 -4.17
N ALA A 477 -12.02 25.68 -3.90
CA ALA A 477 -11.56 26.17 -2.59
C ALA A 477 -12.53 27.17 -1.94
N ASP A 478 -12.88 28.22 -2.69
CA ASP A 478 -13.73 29.31 -2.19
C ASP A 478 -15.18 28.85 -1.99
N GLU A 479 -15.74 28.04 -2.89
CA GLU A 479 -17.11 27.51 -2.74
C GLU A 479 -17.21 26.59 -1.52
N LEU A 480 -16.26 25.67 -1.35
CA LEU A 480 -16.23 24.74 -0.21
C LEU A 480 -15.96 25.48 1.10
N LYS A 481 -15.08 26.50 1.11
CA LYS A 481 -14.87 27.37 2.28
C LYS A 481 -16.15 28.11 2.67
N ASN A 482 -16.81 28.79 1.72
CA ASN A 482 -18.10 29.45 1.96
C ASN A 482 -19.21 28.49 2.42
N ALA A 483 -19.10 27.19 2.08
CA ALA A 483 -20.05 26.16 2.47
C ALA A 483 -19.80 25.61 3.88
N ILE A 484 -18.54 25.60 4.36
CA ILE A 484 -18.22 25.25 5.76
C ILE A 484 -18.39 26.42 6.73
N GLU A 485 -18.55 27.66 6.29
CA GLU A 485 -18.85 28.83 7.15
C GLU A 485 -20.36 28.91 7.53
N ARG A 486 -21.01 27.74 7.67
CA ARG A 486 -22.45 27.53 7.86
C ARG A 486 -22.68 26.28 8.72
N PRO A 487 -23.81 26.15 9.45
CA PRO A 487 -24.12 24.92 10.16
C PRO A 487 -24.27 23.75 9.17
N ILE A 488 -23.41 22.73 9.30
CA ILE A 488 -23.26 21.64 8.32
C ILE A 488 -24.12 20.45 8.74
N ARG A 489 -25.10 20.06 7.91
CA ARG A 489 -25.91 18.86 8.15
C ARG A 489 -25.12 17.58 7.89
N ILE A 490 -25.14 16.70 8.88
CA ILE A 490 -24.49 15.41 8.84
C ILE A 490 -25.50 14.35 8.40
N LYS A 491 -25.10 13.50 7.44
CA LYS A 491 -25.85 12.35 6.94
C LYS A 491 -25.68 11.19 7.93
N SER A 492 -26.65 11.03 8.83
CA SER A 492 -26.70 9.92 9.79
C SER A 492 -26.99 8.59 9.10
N PHE A 493 -26.48 7.47 9.63
CA PHE A 493 -26.79 6.13 9.15
C PHE A 493 -27.03 5.14 10.30
N VAL A 494 -27.79 4.07 10.03
CA VAL A 494 -28.13 3.04 11.03
C VAL A 494 -27.31 1.79 10.77
N GLU A 495 -26.57 1.33 11.78
CA GLU A 495 -25.99 -0.01 11.83
C GLU A 495 -26.87 -0.90 12.70
N ASN A 496 -27.41 -1.97 12.11
CA ASN A 496 -28.10 -3.01 12.87
C ASN A 496 -27.04 -3.90 13.57
N LYS A 497 -27.26 -4.19 14.85
CA LYS A 497 -26.39 -5.02 15.69
C LYS A 497 -27.19 -6.23 16.22
N PRO A 498 -26.54 -7.32 16.66
CA PRO A 498 -27.25 -8.48 17.20
C PRO A 498 -28.18 -8.17 18.38
N TRP A 499 -27.91 -7.07 19.10
CA TRP A 499 -28.63 -6.63 20.29
C TRP A 499 -29.56 -5.42 20.06
N GLY A 500 -29.72 -4.93 18.82
CA GLY A 500 -30.50 -3.71 18.54
C GLY A 500 -29.91 -2.88 17.39
N TYR A 501 -29.74 -1.56 17.57
CA TYR A 501 -29.11 -0.70 16.57
C TYR A 501 -28.26 0.43 17.15
N GLU A 502 -27.34 0.92 16.32
CA GLU A 502 -26.61 2.18 16.48
C GLU A 502 -27.01 3.13 15.36
N LEU A 503 -27.62 4.28 15.69
CA LEU A 503 -27.77 5.39 14.75
C LEU A 503 -26.52 6.28 14.89
N TRP A 504 -25.64 6.21 13.91
CA TRP A 504 -24.42 7.02 13.83
C TRP A 504 -24.77 8.43 13.39
N CYS A 505 -24.85 9.33 14.37
CA CYS A 505 -25.30 10.72 14.22
C CYS A 505 -24.14 11.61 13.72
N ALA A 506 -22.94 11.41 14.27
CA ALA A 506 -21.71 12.01 13.81
C ALA A 506 -20.51 11.08 14.10
N SER A 507 -19.52 11.08 13.22
CA SER A 507 -18.25 10.36 13.37
C SER A 507 -17.30 10.81 12.25
N PRO A 508 -15.99 10.51 12.33
CA PRO A 508 -15.06 10.71 11.21
C PRO A 508 -15.56 10.16 9.86
N ARG A 509 -16.41 9.13 9.88
CA ARG A 509 -16.95 8.42 8.71
C ARG A 509 -18.28 8.97 8.19
N ASN A 510 -18.99 9.81 8.94
CA ASN A 510 -20.27 10.36 8.49
C ASN A 510 -20.04 11.41 7.39
N TYR A 511 -20.84 11.33 6.33
CA TYR A 511 -20.79 12.26 5.20
C TYR A 511 -21.58 13.55 5.49
N CYS A 512 -21.11 14.65 4.93
CA CYS A 512 -21.82 15.91 4.74
C CYS A 512 -21.99 16.13 3.23
N VAL A 513 -23.14 16.67 2.81
CA VAL A 513 -23.46 16.86 1.39
C VAL A 513 -23.46 18.34 1.05
N PHE A 514 -22.68 18.72 0.05
CA PHE A 514 -22.58 20.09 -0.45
C PHE A 514 -22.97 20.14 -1.93
N GLU A 515 -23.46 21.30 -2.37
CA GLU A 515 -23.71 21.59 -3.77
C GLU A 515 -22.61 22.54 -4.26
N LEU A 516 -21.67 22.01 -5.03
CA LEU A 516 -20.48 22.72 -5.52
C LEU A 516 -20.52 22.70 -7.05
N LYS A 517 -20.41 23.87 -7.70
CA LYS A 517 -20.56 24.05 -9.16
C LYS A 517 -21.85 23.44 -9.75
N GLY A 518 -22.91 23.31 -8.94
CA GLY A 518 -24.19 22.69 -9.33
C GLY A 518 -24.20 21.15 -9.28
N GLU A 519 -23.16 20.52 -8.76
CA GLU A 519 -23.09 19.08 -8.52
C GLU A 519 -23.11 18.77 -7.02
N LYS A 520 -23.72 17.65 -6.63
CA LYS A 520 -23.71 17.19 -5.25
C LYS A 520 -22.44 16.41 -4.97
N GLN A 521 -21.66 16.88 -4.00
CA GLN A 521 -20.44 16.23 -3.53
C GLN A 521 -20.62 15.84 -2.05
N GLU A 522 -20.19 14.63 -1.69
CA GLU A 522 -20.21 14.14 -0.32
C GLU A 522 -18.77 14.08 0.21
N PHE A 523 -18.54 14.66 1.39
CA PHE A 523 -17.26 14.59 2.12
C PHE A 523 -17.48 14.08 3.54
N THR A 524 -16.60 13.24 4.08
CA THR A 524 -16.70 12.84 5.49
C THR A 524 -16.29 13.96 6.44
N LEU A 525 -16.74 13.93 7.70
CA LEU A 525 -16.29 14.91 8.70
C LEU A 525 -14.76 14.92 8.86
N ASP A 526 -14.12 13.76 8.69
CA ASP A 526 -12.67 13.62 8.72
C ASP A 526 -11.97 14.25 7.51
N GLU A 527 -12.56 14.10 6.33
CA GLU A 527 -12.10 14.75 5.09
C GLU A 527 -12.17 16.27 5.18
N LEU A 528 -13.28 16.79 5.72
CA LEU A 528 -13.44 18.23 5.95
C LEU A 528 -12.46 18.72 7.02
N THR A 529 -12.26 17.96 8.11
CA THR A 529 -11.28 18.29 9.16
C THR A 529 -9.87 18.35 8.59
N PHE A 530 -9.47 17.37 7.79
CA PHE A 530 -8.17 17.37 7.10
C PHE A 530 -7.95 18.61 6.22
N MET A 531 -9.01 19.17 5.63
CA MET A 531 -8.93 20.37 4.79
C MET A 531 -9.01 21.69 5.58
N PHE A 532 -9.79 21.74 6.67
CA PHE A 532 -10.27 22.95 7.34
C PHE A 532 -10.39 22.83 8.89
N ALA A 533 -9.48 22.11 9.54
CA ALA A 533 -9.54 21.89 11.00
C ALA A 533 -9.65 23.19 11.81
N GLU A 534 -8.96 24.26 11.41
CA GLU A 534 -9.03 25.56 12.12
C GLU A 534 -10.41 26.21 11.99
N GLU A 535 -10.98 26.28 10.78
CA GLU A 535 -12.31 26.87 10.58
C GLU A 535 -13.44 26.04 11.22
N MET A 536 -13.32 24.70 11.19
CA MET A 536 -14.35 23.79 11.72
C MET A 536 -14.25 23.61 13.23
N LEU A 537 -13.04 23.45 13.78
CA LEU A 537 -12.80 23.01 15.16
C LEU A 537 -12.09 24.07 16.02
N GLY A 538 -11.57 25.14 15.42
CA GLY A 538 -10.79 26.18 16.12
C GLY A 538 -9.34 25.78 16.38
N VAL A 539 -8.90 24.61 15.90
CA VAL A 539 -7.59 24.02 16.21
C VAL A 539 -7.10 23.13 15.08
N LYS A 540 -5.77 23.06 14.87
CA LYS A 540 -5.16 22.06 13.99
C LYS A 540 -5.16 20.69 14.64
N VAL A 541 -6.05 19.81 14.21
CA VAL A 541 -6.06 18.38 14.53
C VAL A 541 -6.09 17.56 13.24
N ALA A 542 -5.50 16.36 13.27
CA ALA A 542 -5.36 15.51 12.08
C ALA A 542 -6.60 14.67 11.74
N GLN A 543 -7.52 14.50 12.70
CA GLN A 543 -8.71 13.66 12.60
C GLN A 543 -9.89 14.34 13.31
N PHE A 544 -11.12 14.13 12.86
CA PHE A 544 -12.31 14.63 13.55
C PHE A 544 -12.43 13.99 14.97
N PRO A 545 -12.63 14.76 16.06
CA PRO A 545 -12.33 14.28 17.41
C PRO A 545 -13.47 13.55 18.14
N LEU A 546 -14.71 13.58 17.63
CA LEU A 546 -15.87 13.01 18.33
C LEU A 546 -16.62 11.93 17.52
N ILE A 547 -17.22 10.98 18.23
CA ILE A 547 -18.26 10.07 17.75
C ILE A 547 -19.52 10.28 18.58
N VAL A 548 -20.65 10.51 17.90
CA VAL A 548 -21.97 10.64 18.49
C VAL A 548 -22.92 9.59 17.91
N LYS A 549 -23.60 8.86 18.78
CA LYS A 549 -24.57 7.84 18.41
C LYS A 549 -25.86 7.96 19.22
N ILE A 550 -26.95 7.49 18.64
CA ILE A 550 -28.14 7.11 19.39
C ILE A 550 -28.24 5.58 19.36
N ILE A 551 -27.99 4.95 20.50
CA ILE A 551 -27.95 3.50 20.65
C ILE A 551 -29.27 3.01 21.22
N LYS A 552 -29.85 1.96 20.64
CA LYS A 552 -31.00 1.23 21.18
C LYS A 552 -30.62 -0.22 21.45
N ALA A 553 -30.75 -0.64 22.71
CA ALA A 553 -30.50 -1.98 23.19
C ALA A 553 -31.82 -2.73 23.37
N ASP A 554 -32.13 -3.68 22.48
CA ASP A 554 -33.20 -4.67 22.65
C ASP A 554 -32.74 -5.86 23.49
N GLU A 555 -31.45 -6.20 23.41
CA GLU A 555 -30.76 -7.13 24.31
C GLU A 555 -29.59 -6.44 25.00
N ASN A 556 -28.97 -7.09 26.00
CA ASN A 556 -27.74 -6.59 26.59
C ASN A 556 -26.61 -6.49 25.53
N LEU A 557 -25.92 -5.36 25.52
CA LEU A 557 -24.66 -5.20 24.81
C LEU A 557 -23.58 -6.08 25.44
N SER A 558 -22.55 -6.38 24.65
CA SER A 558 -21.36 -7.05 25.16
C SER A 558 -20.72 -6.24 26.29
N VAL A 559 -20.24 -6.91 27.32
CA VAL A 559 -19.42 -6.26 28.34
C VAL A 559 -18.05 -5.97 27.76
N GLN A 560 -17.59 -4.74 27.93
CA GLN A 560 -16.42 -4.22 27.25
C GLN A 560 -15.68 -3.18 28.11
N THR A 561 -14.49 -2.82 27.65
CA THR A 561 -13.69 -1.70 28.15
C THR A 561 -12.97 -1.04 26.96
N HIS A 562 -12.41 0.15 27.18
CA HIS A 562 -11.77 0.96 26.15
C HIS A 562 -10.37 1.41 26.55
N PRO A 563 -9.45 1.60 25.59
CA PRO A 563 -8.12 2.12 25.85
C PRO A 563 -8.13 3.62 26.16
N ASP A 564 -7.13 4.07 26.92
CA ASP A 564 -6.77 5.48 26.98
C ASP A 564 -5.94 5.90 25.75
N ASP A 565 -5.65 7.19 25.63
CA ASP A 565 -4.81 7.74 24.56
C ASP A 565 -3.42 7.11 24.49
N ALA A 566 -2.83 6.74 25.63
CA ALA A 566 -1.48 6.20 25.70
C ALA A 566 -1.42 4.78 25.12
N TYR A 567 -2.41 3.94 25.42
CA TYR A 567 -2.52 2.59 24.86
C TYR A 567 -3.03 2.62 23.41
N ALA A 568 -3.97 3.50 23.07
CA ALA A 568 -4.46 3.67 21.71
C ALA A 568 -3.34 4.07 20.73
N ARG A 569 -2.44 4.97 21.14
CA ARG A 569 -1.26 5.35 20.34
C ARG A 569 -0.26 4.21 20.15
N GLN A 570 -0.16 3.26 21.09
CA GLN A 570 0.67 2.04 20.91
C GLN A 570 0.07 1.10 19.85
N LEU A 571 -1.25 1.07 19.70
CA LEU A 571 -1.96 0.40 18.60
C LEU A 571 -2.00 1.26 17.31
N GLY A 572 -1.53 2.50 17.40
CA GLY A 572 -1.43 3.46 16.31
C GLY A 572 -2.74 4.15 15.94
N ASP A 573 -3.68 4.29 16.87
CA ASP A 573 -4.84 5.18 16.73
C ASP A 573 -4.55 6.56 17.37
N ALA A 574 -5.27 7.60 16.95
CA ALA A 574 -5.05 8.97 17.47
C ALA A 574 -5.60 9.20 18.88
N PHE A 575 -6.76 8.59 19.18
CA PHE A 575 -7.53 8.76 20.40
C PHE A 575 -7.79 7.43 21.12
N GLY A 576 -7.75 7.45 22.45
CA GLY A 576 -8.47 6.49 23.29
C GLY A 576 -9.97 6.73 23.26
N LYS A 577 -10.74 5.94 24.02
CA LYS A 577 -12.19 6.14 24.16
C LYS A 577 -12.58 6.48 25.60
N GLU A 578 -13.07 7.70 25.81
CA GLU A 578 -14.03 7.98 26.88
C GLU A 578 -15.44 8.11 26.28
N GLU A 579 -16.45 7.71 27.04
CA GLU A 579 -17.86 7.74 26.61
C GLU A 579 -18.74 8.50 27.60
N VAL A 580 -19.85 9.02 27.10
CA VAL A 580 -20.87 9.72 27.87
C VAL A 580 -22.24 9.27 27.39
N TRP A 581 -23.00 8.62 28.26
CA TRP A 581 -24.35 8.16 27.96
C TRP A 581 -25.37 9.07 28.63
N HIS A 582 -26.26 9.68 27.84
CA HIS A 582 -27.46 10.35 28.32
C HIS A 582 -28.70 9.50 27.96
N VAL A 583 -29.46 9.09 28.97
CA VAL A 583 -30.54 8.10 28.80
C VAL A 583 -31.80 8.76 28.21
N LEU A 584 -32.10 8.43 26.96
CA LEU A 584 -33.26 8.95 26.22
C LEU A 584 -34.55 8.17 26.53
N LYS A 585 -34.45 6.84 26.66
CA LYS A 585 -35.55 5.94 27.06
C LYS A 585 -35.01 4.76 27.87
N ALA A 586 -35.84 4.24 28.77
CA ALA A 586 -35.57 3.04 29.56
C ALA A 586 -36.88 2.29 29.79
N SER A 587 -36.88 0.96 29.73
CA SER A 587 -37.96 0.14 30.30
C SER A 587 -37.85 0.10 31.83
N ASN A 588 -38.91 -0.33 32.51
CA ASN A 588 -38.98 -0.37 33.99
C ASN A 588 -37.88 -1.25 34.64
N ASP A 589 -37.35 -2.21 33.88
CA ASP A 589 -36.33 -3.17 34.26
C ASP A 589 -34.95 -2.89 33.64
N ALA A 590 -34.83 -1.88 32.77
CA ALA A 590 -33.60 -1.56 32.05
C ALA A 590 -32.46 -1.21 33.02
N LYS A 591 -31.28 -1.83 32.79
CA LYS A 591 -30.09 -1.67 33.62
C LYS A 591 -28.91 -1.07 32.85
N LEU A 592 -27.99 -0.50 33.60
CA LEU A 592 -26.63 -0.18 33.18
C LEU A 592 -25.67 -1.01 34.04
N TYR A 593 -24.69 -1.64 33.40
CA TYR A 593 -23.59 -2.32 34.09
C TYR A 593 -22.36 -1.41 34.02
N LEU A 594 -21.83 -1.00 35.17
CA LEU A 594 -20.77 0.01 35.27
C LEU A 594 -19.85 -0.34 36.44
N GLY A 595 -18.55 -0.54 36.19
CA GLY A 595 -17.58 -0.89 37.23
C GLY A 595 -17.75 -2.30 37.80
N PHE A 596 -16.79 -2.72 38.61
CA PHE A 596 -16.84 -3.99 39.33
C PHE A 596 -17.58 -3.84 40.67
N LYS A 597 -18.27 -4.90 41.07
CA LYS A 597 -19.01 -4.96 42.34
C LYS A 597 -18.09 -5.10 43.54
N ASP A 598 -17.07 -5.93 43.38
CA ASP A 598 -16.03 -6.25 44.35
C ASP A 598 -14.67 -5.98 43.68
N LEU A 599 -13.61 -5.69 44.46
CA LEU A 599 -12.26 -5.47 43.92
C LEU A 599 -11.79 -6.73 43.18
N MET A 600 -11.42 -6.57 41.90
CA MET A 600 -10.95 -7.65 41.05
C MET A 600 -9.41 -7.68 40.95
N THR A 601 -8.85 -8.82 40.56
CA THR A 601 -7.45 -8.93 40.12
C THR A 601 -7.41 -9.49 38.69
N PRO A 602 -6.29 -9.36 37.96
CA PRO A 602 -6.15 -9.97 36.63
C PRO A 602 -6.45 -11.48 36.61
N GLU A 603 -6.12 -12.20 37.69
CA GLU A 603 -6.39 -13.62 37.86
C GLU A 603 -7.89 -13.88 38.09
N SER A 604 -8.51 -13.23 39.08
CA SER A 604 -9.93 -13.43 39.37
C SER A 604 -10.83 -12.98 38.21
N PHE A 605 -10.38 -12.00 37.43
CA PHE A 605 -11.03 -11.58 36.19
C PHE A 605 -10.97 -12.66 35.11
N LYS A 606 -9.80 -13.26 34.85
CA LYS A 606 -9.68 -14.36 33.88
C LYS A 606 -10.60 -15.52 34.23
N ASP A 607 -10.65 -15.91 35.51
CA ASP A 607 -11.54 -16.96 35.99
C ASP A 607 -13.03 -16.57 35.78
N ALA A 608 -13.42 -15.36 36.19
CA ALA A 608 -14.81 -14.89 36.09
C ALA A 608 -15.34 -14.83 34.65
N VAL A 609 -14.51 -14.43 33.69
CA VAL A 609 -14.86 -14.29 32.26
C VAL A 609 -15.21 -15.64 31.62
N THR A 610 -14.65 -16.75 32.10
CA THR A 610 -15.01 -18.09 31.61
C THR A 610 -16.39 -18.58 32.10
N SER A 611 -17.05 -17.84 33.00
CA SER A 611 -18.34 -18.22 33.59
C SER A 611 -19.52 -17.47 32.95
N GLU A 612 -20.67 -18.16 32.84
CA GLU A 612 -21.95 -17.54 32.49
C GLU A 612 -22.44 -16.50 33.53
N ARG A 613 -21.73 -16.35 34.66
CA ARG A 613 -22.06 -15.45 35.77
C ARG A 613 -21.29 -14.14 35.72
N PHE A 614 -20.54 -13.84 34.66
CA PHE A 614 -19.69 -12.64 34.59
C PHE A 614 -20.41 -11.34 34.99
N LEU A 615 -21.66 -11.14 34.56
CA LEU A 615 -22.47 -9.98 34.97
C LEU A 615 -22.65 -9.82 36.48
N SER A 616 -22.59 -10.90 37.26
CA SER A 616 -22.73 -10.83 38.73
C SER A 616 -21.53 -10.20 39.45
N HIS A 617 -20.40 -10.04 38.74
CA HIS A 617 -19.21 -9.32 39.19
C HIS A 617 -19.25 -7.82 38.88
N LEU A 618 -20.28 -7.33 38.17
CA LEU A 618 -20.42 -5.92 37.79
C LEU A 618 -21.41 -5.21 38.72
N ASN A 619 -21.17 -3.92 39.00
CA ASN A 619 -22.22 -3.11 39.62
C ASN A 619 -23.33 -2.82 38.61
N THR A 620 -24.57 -2.93 39.09
CA THR A 620 -25.78 -2.80 38.27
C THR A 620 -26.57 -1.59 38.77
N PHE A 621 -26.89 -0.67 37.86
CA PHE A 621 -27.63 0.55 38.13
C PHE A 621 -28.94 0.57 37.33
N ASP A 622 -29.99 1.16 37.90
CA ASP A 622 -31.24 1.38 37.17
C ASP A 622 -31.07 2.48 36.11
N ALA A 623 -31.51 2.22 34.88
CA ALA A 623 -31.52 3.21 33.82
C ALA A 623 -32.72 4.16 34.01
N HIS A 624 -32.45 5.45 34.21
CA HIS A 624 -33.48 6.48 34.37
C HIS A 624 -33.38 7.50 33.24
N VAL A 625 -34.51 7.80 32.60
CA VAL A 625 -34.58 8.83 31.54
C VAL A 625 -34.08 10.19 32.08
N GLY A 626 -33.27 10.88 31.27
CA GLY A 626 -32.61 12.13 31.63
C GLY A 626 -31.33 11.98 32.46
N ALA A 627 -30.99 10.78 32.94
CA ALA A 627 -29.73 10.57 33.66
C ALA A 627 -28.52 10.55 32.69
N THR A 628 -27.41 11.15 33.13
CA THR A 628 -26.15 11.19 32.39
C THR A 628 -25.06 10.44 33.15
N TYR A 629 -24.26 9.66 32.44
CA TYR A 629 -23.15 8.86 32.96
C TYR A 629 -21.89 9.16 32.13
N HIS A 630 -20.77 9.46 32.77
CA HIS A 630 -19.46 9.60 32.14
C HIS A 630 -18.64 8.35 32.44
N ILE A 631 -18.05 7.76 31.41
CA ILE A 631 -17.36 6.47 31.43
C ILE A 631 -15.94 6.71 30.89
N PRO A 632 -14.96 6.98 31.77
CA PRO A 632 -13.57 7.11 31.38
C PRO A 632 -13.00 5.82 30.75
N ALA A 633 -11.89 5.97 30.02
CA ALA A 633 -11.12 4.85 29.51
C ALA A 633 -10.72 3.86 30.64
N GLY A 634 -10.75 2.56 30.34
CA GLY A 634 -10.43 1.48 31.27
C GLY A 634 -11.58 0.99 32.16
N VAL A 635 -12.70 1.71 32.24
CA VAL A 635 -13.88 1.28 33.02
C VAL A 635 -14.60 0.12 32.33
N ILE A 636 -14.87 -0.97 33.06
CA ILE A 636 -15.71 -2.08 32.58
C ILE A 636 -17.19 -1.65 32.53
N HIS A 637 -17.89 -1.89 31.42
CA HIS A 637 -19.28 -1.46 31.27
C HIS A 637 -20.09 -2.27 30.24
N ALA A 638 -21.42 -2.16 30.31
CA ALA A 638 -22.37 -2.57 29.28
C ALA A 638 -23.72 -1.84 29.41
N LEU A 639 -24.33 -1.50 28.26
CA LEU A 639 -25.75 -1.13 28.19
C LEU A 639 -26.62 -2.39 28.32
N GLY A 640 -27.59 -2.37 29.24
CA GLY A 640 -28.59 -3.43 29.37
C GLY A 640 -29.73 -3.30 28.38
N ALA A 641 -30.46 -4.40 28.18
CA ALA A 641 -31.69 -4.46 27.40
C ALA A 641 -32.72 -3.41 27.85
N GLY A 642 -33.54 -2.92 26.92
CA GLY A 642 -34.58 -1.93 27.17
C GLY A 642 -34.08 -0.48 27.27
N THR A 643 -32.79 -0.23 27.08
CA THR A 643 -32.22 1.12 27.07
C THR A 643 -32.22 1.75 25.66
N LYS A 644 -32.40 3.08 25.61
CA LYS A 644 -32.02 3.91 24.48
C LYS A 644 -31.22 5.10 25.00
N VAL A 645 -29.99 5.27 24.55
CA VAL A 645 -29.09 6.34 25.01
C VAL A 645 -28.58 7.20 23.85
N TYR A 646 -28.25 8.43 24.15
CA TYR A 646 -27.34 9.26 23.36
C TYR A 646 -25.93 9.02 23.89
N GLU A 647 -25.05 8.48 23.06
CA GLU A 647 -23.62 8.31 23.33
C GLU A 647 -22.86 9.45 22.66
N ALA A 648 -22.08 10.20 23.42
CA ALA A 648 -20.98 11.01 22.91
C ALA A 648 -19.66 10.41 23.39
N SER A 649 -18.67 10.32 22.52
CA SER A 649 -17.35 9.75 22.84
C SER A 649 -16.26 10.43 22.02
N THR A 650 -15.01 10.29 22.47
CA THR A 650 -13.84 10.61 21.66
C THR A 650 -13.75 9.68 20.43
N ALA A 651 -13.09 10.10 19.36
CA ALA A 651 -13.12 9.41 18.05
C ALA A 651 -12.29 8.12 17.96
N SER A 652 -12.57 7.17 18.85
CA SER A 652 -12.00 5.84 18.88
C SER A 652 -13.08 4.76 18.79
N GLU A 653 -12.94 3.83 17.84
CA GLU A 653 -13.83 2.67 17.73
C GLU A 653 -13.30 1.43 18.49
N ARG A 654 -12.13 1.55 19.13
CA ARG A 654 -11.47 0.45 19.84
C ARG A 654 -12.29 -0.02 21.03
N THR A 655 -12.71 -1.28 20.98
CA THR A 655 -13.62 -1.89 21.96
C THR A 655 -13.08 -3.25 22.37
N PHE A 656 -12.51 -3.37 23.57
CA PHE A 656 -12.02 -4.65 24.07
C PHE A 656 -13.17 -5.42 24.70
N ARG A 657 -13.74 -6.33 23.91
CA ARG A 657 -14.87 -7.16 24.32
C ARG A 657 -14.42 -8.21 25.33
N VAL A 658 -15.11 -8.27 26.47
CA VAL A 658 -14.83 -9.18 27.57
C VAL A 658 -15.84 -10.33 27.62
N TYR A 659 -17.13 -10.03 27.46
CA TYR A 659 -18.20 -11.03 27.51
C TYR A 659 -19.34 -10.72 26.54
N ASP A 660 -19.89 -11.74 25.88
CA ASP A 660 -20.87 -11.56 24.81
C ASP A 660 -21.92 -12.68 24.70
N TYR A 661 -22.32 -13.28 25.82
CA TYR A 661 -23.50 -14.16 25.89
C TYR A 661 -23.50 -15.32 24.87
N GLY A 662 -22.33 -15.83 24.49
CA GLY A 662 -22.20 -16.92 23.52
C GLY A 662 -22.43 -16.55 22.04
N ARG A 663 -22.55 -15.26 21.68
CA ARG A 663 -22.81 -14.80 20.29
C ARG A 663 -21.67 -15.04 19.27
N GLY A 664 -20.62 -15.76 19.64
CA GLY A 664 -19.52 -16.18 18.74
C GLY A 664 -18.60 -15.05 18.23
N ARG A 665 -18.75 -13.81 18.71
CA ARG A 665 -17.85 -12.70 18.37
C ARG A 665 -16.57 -12.76 19.20
N GLU A 666 -15.48 -12.23 18.63
CA GLU A 666 -14.16 -12.19 19.27
C GLU A 666 -14.17 -11.45 20.62
N LEU A 667 -13.41 -12.02 21.56
CA LEU A 667 -13.11 -11.46 22.89
C LEU A 667 -11.63 -11.06 22.93
N HIS A 668 -11.34 -9.90 23.52
CA HIS A 668 -10.04 -9.22 23.44
C HIS A 668 -9.40 -9.18 24.83
N LEU A 669 -9.29 -10.35 25.47
CA LEU A 669 -9.02 -10.43 26.90
C LEU A 669 -7.62 -9.91 27.26
N ASP A 670 -6.61 -10.19 26.45
CA ASP A 670 -5.24 -9.74 26.69
C ASP A 670 -5.09 -8.21 26.58
N ASP A 671 -5.88 -7.54 25.75
CA ASP A 671 -5.89 -6.07 25.66
C ASP A 671 -6.77 -5.43 26.74
N ALA A 672 -7.93 -6.03 27.05
CA ALA A 672 -8.77 -5.60 28.16
C ALA A 672 -7.97 -5.60 29.49
N LEU A 673 -7.22 -6.67 29.76
CA LEU A 673 -6.38 -6.81 30.97
C LEU A 673 -5.32 -5.71 31.14
N LYS A 674 -4.86 -5.08 30.05
CA LYS A 674 -3.84 -4.02 30.09
C LYS A 674 -4.43 -2.64 30.40
N VAL A 675 -5.74 -2.44 30.18
CA VAL A 675 -6.40 -1.14 30.33
C VAL A 675 -7.45 -1.09 31.45
N LEU A 676 -7.86 -2.24 31.99
CA LEU A 676 -8.90 -2.32 33.01
C LEU A 676 -8.52 -1.64 34.33
N ARG A 677 -9.43 -0.79 34.81
CA ARG A 677 -9.44 -0.26 36.19
C ARG A 677 -10.19 -1.23 37.09
N PHE A 678 -9.46 -2.18 37.68
CA PHE A 678 -10.05 -3.26 38.50
C PHE A 678 -10.65 -2.81 39.85
N ASP A 679 -10.39 -1.56 40.24
CA ASP A 679 -10.84 -0.89 41.46
C ASP A 679 -12.00 0.10 41.24
N GLU A 680 -12.39 0.37 39.98
CA GLU A 680 -13.53 1.24 39.66
C GLU A 680 -14.87 0.53 39.94
N ASP A 681 -15.70 1.15 40.79
CA ASP A 681 -16.99 0.59 41.23
C ASP A 681 -18.22 1.17 40.51
N GLY A 682 -18.03 2.15 39.64
CA GLY A 682 -19.08 2.74 38.81
C GLY A 682 -19.97 3.77 39.51
N LYS A 683 -19.92 3.91 40.85
CA LYS A 683 -20.85 4.77 41.60
C LYS A 683 -20.63 6.25 41.33
N GLY A 684 -19.39 6.66 41.06
CA GLY A 684 -19.02 8.05 40.74
C GLY A 684 -19.30 8.49 39.30
N LEU A 685 -19.79 7.58 38.44
CA LEU A 685 -19.91 7.82 37.00
C LEU A 685 -21.18 8.59 36.62
N LYS A 686 -22.27 8.44 37.39
CA LYS A 686 -23.50 9.25 37.22
C LYS A 686 -23.22 10.71 37.57
N LYS A 687 -23.56 11.63 36.67
CA LYS A 687 -23.34 13.08 36.83
C LYS A 687 -24.66 13.82 37.07
N ALA A 688 -24.56 14.92 37.81
CA ALA A 688 -25.68 15.83 38.05
C ALA A 688 -25.72 16.90 36.95
N SER A 689 -26.92 17.28 36.53
CA SER A 689 -27.13 18.39 35.62
C SER A 689 -27.12 19.73 36.36
N ASN A 690 -26.51 20.75 35.76
CA ASN A 690 -26.47 22.12 36.27
C ASN A 690 -27.08 23.08 35.24
N VAL A 691 -28.12 23.83 35.59
CA VAL A 691 -28.65 24.90 34.73
C VAL A 691 -27.59 26.01 34.61
N LEU A 692 -27.17 26.31 33.38
CA LEU A 692 -26.22 27.38 33.07
C LEU A 692 -26.92 28.71 32.80
N SER A 693 -28.04 28.67 32.08
CA SER A 693 -28.83 29.85 31.72
C SER A 693 -30.29 29.49 31.44
N THR A 694 -31.19 30.38 31.85
CA THR A 694 -32.63 30.31 31.52
C THR A 694 -33.07 31.70 31.06
N GLU A 695 -33.60 31.79 29.85
CA GLU A 695 -34.15 32.99 29.20
C GLU A 695 -35.58 32.72 28.71
N ASP A 696 -36.31 33.75 28.29
CA ASP A 696 -37.69 33.60 27.83
C ASP A 696 -37.76 32.77 26.53
N GLY A 697 -38.29 31.55 26.64
CA GLY A 697 -38.36 30.57 25.56
C GLY A 697 -37.11 29.69 25.37
N TYR A 698 -36.15 29.68 26.30
CA TYR A 698 -34.90 28.92 26.15
C TYR A 698 -34.18 28.57 27.48
N GLU A 699 -33.69 27.34 27.65
CA GLU A 699 -32.86 26.93 28.79
C GLU A 699 -31.66 26.08 28.34
N VAL A 700 -30.51 26.27 29.01
CA VAL A 700 -29.31 25.42 28.85
C VAL A 700 -28.95 24.76 30.18
N SER A 701 -28.86 23.44 30.17
CA SER A 701 -28.36 22.63 31.28
C SER A 701 -27.07 21.90 30.88
N GLN A 702 -25.98 22.11 31.60
CA GLN A 702 -24.78 21.29 31.48
C GLN A 702 -25.07 19.89 32.06
N LEU A 703 -24.92 18.85 31.25
CA LEU A 703 -25.07 17.45 31.65
C LEU A 703 -23.74 16.85 32.14
N LEU A 704 -22.63 17.31 31.56
CA LEU A 704 -21.25 16.95 31.92
C LEU A 704 -20.29 18.00 31.38
N LYS A 705 -19.22 18.29 32.13
CA LYS A 705 -17.96 18.81 31.59
C LYS A 705 -16.84 17.83 31.93
N GLY A 706 -16.31 17.15 30.91
CA GLY A 706 -15.17 16.24 31.02
C GLY A 706 -13.85 16.95 30.74
N GLU A 707 -12.81 16.18 30.38
CA GLU A 707 -11.52 16.71 29.95
C GLU A 707 -11.51 17.00 28.45
N GLN A 708 -11.95 16.05 27.61
CA GLN A 708 -11.95 16.21 26.14
C GLN A 708 -13.30 16.63 25.57
N LEU A 709 -14.40 16.44 26.31
CA LEU A 709 -15.75 16.71 25.81
C LEU A 709 -16.69 17.32 26.88
N GLU A 710 -17.61 18.17 26.44
CA GLU A 710 -18.68 18.72 27.26
C GLU A 710 -20.03 18.38 26.63
N LEU A 711 -21.02 18.01 27.45
CA LEU A 711 -22.38 17.72 27.02
C LEU A 711 -23.36 18.69 27.67
N ARG A 712 -24.15 19.39 26.86
CA ARG A 712 -25.23 20.28 27.31
C ARG A 712 -26.57 19.84 26.71
N LEU A 713 -27.64 19.91 27.51
CA LEU A 713 -29.03 19.83 27.05
C LEU A 713 -29.55 21.25 26.86
N ILE A 714 -30.27 21.47 25.77
CA ILE A 714 -30.80 22.75 25.35
C ILE A 714 -32.30 22.58 25.10
N SER A 715 -33.13 23.20 25.94
CA SER A 715 -34.60 23.18 25.83
C SER A 715 -35.08 24.47 25.16
N VAL A 716 -35.86 24.35 24.10
CA VAL A 716 -36.31 25.48 23.27
C VAL A 716 -37.84 25.50 23.25
N HIS A 717 -38.43 26.66 23.52
CA HIS A 717 -39.88 26.90 23.51
C HIS A 717 -40.23 28.26 22.85
N GLY A 718 -39.32 28.82 22.07
CA GLY A 718 -39.40 30.18 21.56
C GLY A 718 -38.16 30.53 20.74
N LYS A 719 -37.39 31.51 21.21
CA LYS A 719 -36.14 31.96 20.59
C LYS A 719 -35.04 32.09 21.62
N GLY A 720 -33.90 31.45 21.37
CA GLY A 720 -32.68 31.56 22.17
C GLY A 720 -31.44 31.84 21.33
N LYS A 721 -30.29 31.78 22.00
CA LYS A 721 -28.96 31.78 21.40
C LYS A 721 -28.18 30.57 21.86
N VAL A 722 -27.40 29.98 20.96
CA VAL A 722 -26.40 28.99 21.33
C VAL A 722 -25.05 29.72 21.42
N ASP A 723 -24.39 29.60 22.57
CA ASP A 723 -23.02 30.05 22.77
C ASP A 723 -22.08 28.98 22.21
N THR A 724 -21.48 29.26 21.04
CA THR A 724 -20.86 28.26 20.17
C THR A 724 -19.36 28.45 20.02
N GLY A 725 -18.61 27.49 20.57
CA GLY A 725 -17.41 26.96 19.88
C GLY A 725 -17.82 25.83 18.92
N ALA A 726 -16.84 25.07 18.42
CA ALA A 726 -17.12 23.91 17.58
C ALA A 726 -17.96 22.85 18.32
N CYS A 727 -19.17 22.56 17.82
CA CYS A 727 -20.08 21.65 18.50
C CYS A 727 -21.00 20.85 17.56
N LEU A 728 -21.46 19.71 18.05
CA LEU A 728 -22.47 18.88 17.40
C LEU A 728 -23.82 19.12 18.08
N LEU A 729 -24.80 19.61 17.32
CA LEU A 729 -26.18 19.80 17.76
C LEU A 729 -27.06 18.68 17.21
N THR A 730 -27.59 17.83 18.09
CA THR A 730 -28.52 16.74 17.74
C THR A 730 -29.91 17.01 18.29
N CYS A 731 -30.93 16.98 17.43
CA CYS A 731 -32.31 17.14 17.86
C CYS A 731 -32.87 15.84 18.44
N LEU A 732 -33.30 15.85 19.70
CA LEU A 732 -33.90 14.69 20.36
C LEU A 732 -35.41 14.60 20.12
N GLN A 733 -36.09 15.75 20.21
CA GLN A 733 -37.54 15.87 20.06
C GLN A 733 -37.95 17.26 19.60
N GLY A 734 -39.17 17.37 19.04
CA GLY A 734 -39.70 18.62 18.53
C GLY A 734 -39.14 19.02 17.17
N GLN A 735 -39.18 20.30 16.85
CA GLN A 735 -38.59 20.90 15.66
C GLN A 735 -38.01 22.26 16.01
N VAL A 736 -36.71 22.44 15.74
CA VAL A 736 -36.01 23.71 15.92
C VAL A 736 -35.36 24.15 14.63
N THR A 737 -35.00 25.42 14.53
CA THR A 737 -34.31 25.99 13.37
C THR A 737 -33.16 26.86 13.82
N LEU A 738 -31.96 26.50 13.35
CA LEU A 738 -30.72 27.24 13.55
C LEU A 738 -30.64 28.36 12.52
N LYS A 739 -30.29 29.58 12.94
CA LYS A 739 -30.12 30.76 12.09
C LYS A 739 -28.76 31.39 12.35
N SER A 740 -27.88 31.36 11.36
CA SER A 740 -26.64 32.15 11.33
C SER A 740 -26.83 33.38 10.43
N SER A 741 -25.79 34.19 10.25
CA SER A 741 -25.77 35.29 9.26
C SER A 741 -25.82 34.78 7.80
N SER A 742 -25.37 33.54 7.57
CA SER A 742 -25.11 32.94 6.25
C SER A 742 -26.10 31.84 5.84
N ALA A 743 -26.81 31.21 6.78
CA ALA A 743 -27.69 30.08 6.53
C ALA A 743 -28.80 29.89 7.59
N GLU A 744 -29.85 29.17 7.19
CA GLU A 744 -30.94 28.72 8.06
C GLU A 744 -31.11 27.19 7.89
N VAL A 745 -31.15 26.44 9.01
CA VAL A 745 -31.18 24.97 9.01
C VAL A 745 -32.18 24.46 10.04
N SER A 746 -33.29 23.86 9.57
CA SER A 746 -34.31 23.26 10.42
C SER A 746 -33.98 21.81 10.79
N LEU A 747 -34.02 21.47 12.09
CA LEU A 747 -33.76 20.15 12.63
C LEU A 747 -35.08 19.47 13.03
N ALA A 748 -35.31 18.28 12.50
CA ALA A 748 -36.29 17.31 12.99
C ALA A 748 -35.61 16.31 13.95
N PRO A 749 -36.36 15.49 14.71
CA PRO A 749 -35.77 14.53 15.63
C PRO A 749 -34.81 13.58 14.91
N THR A 750 -33.67 13.32 15.55
CA THR A 750 -32.46 12.62 15.04
C THR A 750 -31.60 13.36 14.02
N ASP A 751 -32.00 14.53 13.52
CA ASP A 751 -31.08 15.36 12.72
C ASP A 751 -29.90 15.84 13.57
N THR A 752 -28.71 15.79 12.96
CA THR A 752 -27.45 16.25 13.58
C THR A 752 -26.75 17.25 12.67
N VAL A 753 -26.26 18.33 13.26
CA VAL A 753 -25.53 19.40 12.58
C VAL A 753 -24.22 19.68 13.33
N LEU A 754 -23.12 19.80 12.59
CA LEU A 754 -21.90 20.42 13.08
C LEU A 754 -22.06 21.94 12.98
N VAL A 755 -21.80 22.65 14.07
CA VAL A 755 -21.57 24.09 14.08
C VAL A 755 -20.05 24.33 14.07
N PRO A 756 -19.48 24.85 12.97
CA PRO A 756 -18.09 25.25 12.88
C PRO A 756 -17.67 26.30 13.92
N ALA A 757 -16.41 26.25 14.36
CA ALA A 757 -15.81 27.26 15.24
C ALA A 757 -15.85 28.68 14.67
N CYS A 758 -15.85 28.86 13.35
CA CYS A 758 -15.94 30.17 12.71
C CYS A 758 -17.33 30.85 12.83
N ILE A 759 -18.34 30.18 13.43
CA ILE A 759 -19.68 30.75 13.66
C ILE A 759 -19.79 31.32 15.07
N GLU A 760 -19.55 32.63 15.19
CA GLU A 760 -19.63 33.36 16.47
C GLU A 760 -21.06 33.59 16.99
N ASN A 761 -22.07 33.54 16.12
CA ASN A 761 -23.44 33.95 16.44
C ASN A 761 -24.47 32.98 15.84
N LEU A 762 -25.00 32.08 16.66
CA LEU A 762 -26.07 31.16 16.28
C LEU A 762 -27.35 31.41 17.09
N ALA A 763 -28.42 31.82 16.41
CA ALA A 763 -29.76 31.88 16.99
C ALA A 763 -30.48 30.54 16.79
N ILE A 764 -31.30 30.15 17.76
CA ILE A 764 -32.13 28.95 17.70
C ILE A 764 -33.59 29.31 17.95
N VAL A 765 -34.50 28.81 17.12
CA VAL A 765 -35.95 29.13 17.19
C VAL A 765 -36.78 27.86 17.00
N GLY A 766 -37.80 27.65 17.81
CA GLY A 766 -38.75 26.55 17.66
C GLY A 766 -39.19 25.96 18.99
N GLU A 767 -39.58 24.69 18.96
CA GLU A 767 -40.03 23.94 20.13
C GLU A 767 -39.39 22.54 20.12
N GLY A 768 -38.58 22.20 21.13
CA GLY A 768 -37.87 20.92 21.17
C GLY A 768 -36.69 20.87 22.14
N GLU A 769 -36.00 19.72 22.16
CA GLU A 769 -34.76 19.52 22.92
C GLU A 769 -33.61 19.19 21.97
N ILE A 770 -32.49 19.88 22.17
CA ILE A 770 -31.21 19.66 21.48
C ILE A 770 -30.18 19.18 22.50
N VAL A 771 -29.40 18.15 22.14
CA VAL A 771 -28.14 17.86 22.83
C VAL A 771 -27.00 18.49 22.05
N CYS A 772 -26.18 19.24 22.77
CA CYS A 772 -24.97 19.90 22.28
C CYS A 772 -23.75 19.16 22.85
N ALA A 773 -22.97 18.52 21.98
CA ALA A 773 -21.68 17.94 22.32
C ALA A 773 -20.57 18.87 21.82
N ASN A 774 -19.86 19.51 22.76
CA ASN A 774 -18.70 20.35 22.46
C ASN A 774 -17.42 19.51 22.56
N PHE A 775 -16.47 19.81 21.69
CA PHE A 775 -15.09 19.37 21.85
C PHE A 775 -14.32 20.41 22.69
N ILE A 776 -13.56 19.97 23.70
CA ILE A 776 -12.75 20.85 24.54
C ILE A 776 -11.34 20.92 23.95
N VAL A 777 -10.93 22.13 23.57
CA VAL A 777 -9.67 22.41 22.89
C VAL A 777 -8.63 22.91 23.92
N ASP A 778 -8.08 21.97 24.70
CA ASP A 778 -6.92 22.19 25.57
C ASP A 778 -5.98 20.97 25.45
N PHE A 779 -5.05 21.00 24.48
CA PHE A 779 -4.02 19.97 24.24
C PHE A 779 -2.60 20.54 24.46
#